data_AF-A0A0D6QDY0-F1
#
_entry.id   AF-A0A0D6QDY0-F1
#
_cell.length_a   1.000
_cell.length_b   1.000
_cell.length_c   1.000
_cell.angle_alpha   90.00
_cell.angle_beta   90.00
_cell.angle_gamma   90.00
#
_symmetry.space_group_name_H-M   'P 1'
#
loop_
_entity.id
_entity.type
_entity.pdbx_description
1 polymer ?
#
loop_
_entity_poly.entity_id
_entity_poly.type
_entity_poly.pdbx_seq_one_letter_code
_entity_poly.pdbx_strand_id
1 'polypeptide(L)'
;MHKWTMRTTGALFFAGALAIAGCSGEDGKTGPQGPAGQDGQPGLPGQPGQPGQDGQDLTASAKPESCAVCHGSAGAQHQGIYNQYTDASQLNVVINDVSTVANAGGTNYTSTMTFTVTRNGAPYVDAGLAGLDQKRFYAATYDSATRKFVTAFAYGNITSQGNGVYTATYATATFQPEVSNAQVYAYVADGPLSTEGMQLYTDVSNTGVAYGNAGTYASSANVSGCEKCHGSPYLKHGYRAAAVAGLPDFAACKACHTDESAGGHEGWQLLADDPAAYAAQGGTPTAEQKAKYAYKKTVMNDTHMSHAMEFAYPQSMANCVTCHDGKLDVILADANFTLATCKSCHPVTGLNGDPKRAPALKDVVPHNLDLYTYTGACNTCHKAQAAGGIGPTFAQVHAGYNKAIYKDATTKFSSVVTTKVDSASFDAATNKLTVAFSVAGADASALVKPTVVVSLYGYDTKDFIVSGHGSQADTLRNLEWTEASTKNSNRLTVDPAVAVAGGTTWTATADLSTWASMVADGTVKKVQVAVLPAVGLNQAQPVSTTNPAIAIAGATATVDLVGNAIVPAAYGTAIVDTAKCNKCHEALGTTFHSPSYGSATVVACRTCHTVRDGGSHLEMQSRSIDSYVHAIHSMQPFDIQSIDFSDPVASMRYDHHVESTYPNFTILNCESCHNPNTYEVPDQFRTLPGVLSAARTLTGKDRNIGAVPSYVTGPASRACGSCHRAEMINEDLAGDLASFNAHTATFGFAIENGTGVFDEAVAKIMAIFK
;
A
#
# COMPACT_ATOMS: atom_id res chain seq x y z
N MET A 1 22.00 8.72 -4.97
CA MET A 1 22.38 8.99 -6.38
C MET A 1 22.73 7.69 -7.14
N HIS A 2 21.75 6.78 -7.25
CA HIS A 2 21.71 5.71 -8.26
C HIS A 2 20.35 5.84 -8.97
N LYS A 3 20.10 7.04 -9.47
CA LYS A 3 18.96 7.35 -10.33
C LYS A 3 19.37 6.92 -11.74
N TRP A 4 18.46 6.26 -12.46
CA TRP A 4 18.51 6.09 -13.93
C TRP A 4 19.47 5.04 -14.53
N THR A 5 19.10 3.75 -14.52
CA THR A 5 19.53 2.86 -15.63
C THR A 5 18.68 1.62 -15.84
N MET A 6 17.87 1.17 -14.88
CA MET A 6 17.13 -0.11 -15.03
C MET A 6 15.64 -0.01 -15.38
N ARG A 7 15.00 1.16 -15.29
CA ARG A 7 13.54 1.26 -15.49
C ARG A 7 13.06 1.35 -16.95
N THR A 8 13.93 1.61 -17.93
CA THR A 8 13.52 1.86 -19.32
C THR A 8 13.60 0.66 -20.27
N THR A 9 14.07 -0.51 -19.84
CA THR A 9 14.30 -1.64 -20.76
C THR A 9 13.09 -2.56 -21.00
N GLY A 10 11.97 -2.35 -20.30
CA GLY A 10 10.81 -3.27 -20.35
C GLY A 10 9.77 -3.00 -21.46
N ALA A 11 9.83 -1.85 -22.14
CA ALA A 11 8.71 -1.38 -22.99
C ALA A 11 8.90 -1.54 -24.51
N LEU A 12 9.93 -2.25 -24.99
CA LEU A 12 10.24 -2.31 -26.43
C LEU A 12 10.53 -3.75 -26.90
N PHE A 13 9.48 -4.54 -27.12
CA PHE A 13 9.56 -5.72 -28.00
C PHE A 13 8.24 -5.94 -28.75
N PHE A 14 7.94 -5.10 -29.74
CA PHE A 14 7.09 -5.46 -30.89
C PHE A 14 7.28 -4.43 -32.02
N ALA A 15 8.10 -4.77 -33.02
CA ALA A 15 7.90 -4.40 -34.43
C ALA A 15 8.97 -5.05 -35.31
N GLY A 16 8.53 -5.63 -36.43
CA GLY A 16 9.31 -6.44 -37.35
C GLY A 16 10.26 -5.68 -38.26
N ALA A 17 11.03 -6.48 -38.97
CA ALA A 17 12.14 -6.14 -39.85
C ALA A 17 11.83 -5.06 -40.91
N LEU A 18 12.73 -4.08 -41.03
CA LEU A 18 13.13 -3.52 -42.32
C LEU A 18 14.58 -3.02 -42.26
N ALA A 19 15.44 -3.60 -43.09
CA ALA A 19 16.83 -3.23 -43.25
C ALA A 19 16.99 -2.17 -44.34
N ILE A 20 17.71 -1.07 -44.07
CA ILE A 20 18.47 -0.31 -45.07
C ILE A 20 19.74 0.25 -44.41
N ALA A 21 20.85 0.12 -45.13
CA ALA A 21 22.23 0.39 -44.74
C ALA A 21 22.73 1.80 -45.12
N GLY A 22 23.82 2.22 -44.45
CA GLY A 22 24.79 3.26 -44.88
C GLY A 22 24.38 4.71 -44.57
N CYS A 23 25.23 5.66 -44.21
CA CYS A 23 26.69 5.77 -44.15
C CYS A 23 27.07 6.92 -43.19
N SER A 24 28.27 6.84 -42.63
CA SER A 24 29.00 7.91 -41.94
C SER A 24 29.22 9.15 -42.82
N GLY A 25 29.03 10.34 -42.25
CA GLY A 25 29.35 11.63 -42.88
C GLY A 25 29.82 12.64 -41.84
N GLU A 26 31.00 13.21 -42.09
CA GLU A 26 31.78 14.09 -41.22
C GLU A 26 31.23 15.52 -41.11
N ASP A 27 31.68 16.21 -40.06
CA ASP A 27 31.33 17.57 -39.67
C ASP A 27 31.51 18.62 -40.79
N GLY A 28 30.38 19.18 -41.25
CA GLY A 28 30.34 20.29 -42.19
C GLY A 28 30.47 21.65 -41.49
N LYS A 29 31.43 22.45 -41.95
CA LYS A 29 31.81 23.80 -41.50
C LYS A 29 30.63 24.79 -41.47
N THR A 30 30.63 25.66 -40.46
CA THR A 30 29.74 26.83 -40.32
C THR A 30 29.79 27.74 -41.56
N GLY A 31 28.63 27.96 -42.20
CA GLY A 31 28.48 28.92 -43.29
C GLY A 31 28.51 30.38 -42.81
N PRO A 32 28.78 31.35 -43.71
CA PRO A 32 28.88 32.76 -43.36
C PRO A 32 27.54 33.36 -42.89
N GLN A 33 27.63 34.29 -41.94
CA GLN A 33 26.50 35.02 -41.37
C GLN A 33 25.76 35.85 -42.43
N GLY A 34 24.45 35.66 -42.53
CA GLY A 34 23.58 36.41 -43.44
C GLY A 34 23.44 37.89 -43.05
N PRO A 35 23.10 38.78 -44.01
CA PRO A 35 22.92 40.20 -43.74
C PRO A 35 21.74 40.48 -42.80
N ALA A 36 21.83 41.60 -42.07
CA ALA A 36 20.81 42.04 -41.12
C ALA A 36 19.43 42.21 -41.80
N GLY A 37 18.39 41.65 -41.16
CA GLY A 37 17.01 41.76 -41.63
C GLY A 37 16.49 43.20 -41.55
N GLN A 38 15.63 43.57 -42.51
CA GLN A 38 14.92 44.85 -42.51
C GLN A 38 13.84 44.88 -41.43
N ASP A 39 13.62 46.04 -40.82
CA ASP A 39 12.59 46.26 -39.81
C ASP A 39 11.19 45.90 -40.33
N GLY A 40 10.44 45.13 -39.52
CA GLY A 40 9.10 44.67 -39.85
C GLY A 40 8.09 45.80 -39.96
N GLN A 41 7.20 45.71 -40.95
CA GLN A 41 6.02 46.59 -41.07
C GLN A 41 5.12 46.46 -39.81
N PRO A 42 4.46 47.54 -39.36
CA PRO A 42 3.51 47.49 -38.25
C PRO A 42 2.42 46.44 -38.51
N GLY A 43 2.15 45.61 -37.50
CA GLY A 43 1.14 44.55 -37.60
C GLY A 43 -0.26 45.10 -37.87
N LEU A 44 -1.01 44.41 -38.73
CA LEU A 44 -2.43 44.70 -38.97
C LEU A 44 -3.22 44.58 -37.65
N PRO A 45 -4.26 45.40 -37.43
CA PRO A 45 -5.16 45.25 -36.30
C PRO A 45 -5.68 43.81 -36.22
N GLY A 46 -5.64 43.19 -35.04
CA GLY A 46 -6.13 41.84 -34.83
C GLY A 46 -7.56 41.69 -35.31
N GLN A 47 -7.85 40.59 -36.03
CA GLN A 47 -9.22 40.28 -36.42
C GLN A 47 -10.12 40.25 -35.17
N PRO A 48 -11.35 40.79 -35.22
CA PRO A 48 -12.33 40.57 -34.17
C PRO A 48 -12.40 39.07 -33.86
N GLY A 49 -12.36 38.71 -32.57
CA GLY A 49 -12.50 37.32 -32.16
C GLY A 49 -13.74 36.71 -32.80
N GLN A 50 -13.62 35.49 -33.34
CA GLN A 50 -14.78 34.80 -33.87
C GLN A 50 -15.85 34.70 -32.77
N PRO A 51 -17.14 34.95 -33.09
CA PRO A 51 -18.23 34.58 -32.20
C PRO A 51 -18.06 33.13 -31.76
N GLY A 52 -18.25 32.83 -30.48
CA GLY A 52 -18.15 31.47 -29.96
C GLY A 52 -19.03 30.52 -30.78
N GLN A 53 -18.50 29.35 -31.16
CA GLN A 53 -19.29 28.33 -31.82
C GLN A 53 -20.36 27.82 -30.85
N ASP A 54 -21.60 28.23 -31.04
CA ASP A 54 -22.75 27.53 -30.47
C ASP A 54 -22.83 26.14 -31.11
N GLY A 55 -22.78 25.07 -30.31
CA GLY A 55 -23.34 23.75 -30.65
C GLY A 55 -22.43 22.69 -31.29
N GLN A 56 -21.15 22.56 -30.92
CA GLN A 56 -20.48 21.26 -31.13
C GLN A 56 -21.06 20.23 -30.15
N ASP A 57 -21.63 19.14 -30.66
CA ASP A 57 -21.90 17.94 -29.86
C ASP A 57 -20.56 17.36 -29.42
N LEU A 58 -20.11 17.78 -28.23
CA LEU A 58 -18.85 17.34 -27.63
C LEU A 58 -18.85 15.83 -27.35
N THR A 59 -20.01 15.18 -27.37
CA THR A 59 -20.13 13.73 -27.24
C THR A 59 -20.16 12.98 -28.56
N ALA A 60 -20.13 13.66 -29.72
CA ALA A 60 -20.06 13.01 -31.03
C ALA A 60 -18.87 12.06 -31.15
N SER A 61 -17.77 12.34 -30.44
CA SER A 61 -16.56 11.52 -30.38
C SER A 61 -16.62 10.36 -29.37
N ALA A 62 -17.59 10.35 -28.43
CA ALA A 62 -17.74 9.24 -27.49
C ALA A 62 -18.05 7.96 -28.28
N LYS A 63 -17.19 6.96 -28.10
CA LYS A 63 -17.28 5.62 -28.72
C LYS A 63 -16.91 4.54 -27.71
N PRO A 64 -17.40 3.30 -27.87
CA PRO A 64 -17.03 2.20 -26.99
C PRO A 64 -15.51 2.02 -26.92
N GLU A 65 -14.99 1.71 -25.73
CA GLU A 65 -13.56 1.50 -25.55
C GLU A 65 -13.18 0.07 -25.97
N SER A 66 -12.03 -0.05 -26.62
CA SER A 66 -11.51 -1.30 -27.20
C SER A 66 -10.26 -1.82 -26.48
N CYS A 67 -9.87 -1.21 -25.37
CA CYS A 67 -8.72 -1.64 -24.56
C CYS A 67 -8.83 -3.10 -24.15
N ALA A 68 -10.01 -3.58 -23.75
CA ALA A 68 -10.23 -4.99 -23.40
C ALA A 68 -10.07 -5.96 -24.58
N VAL A 69 -10.13 -5.48 -25.83
CA VAL A 69 -9.91 -6.32 -27.03
C VAL A 69 -8.42 -6.63 -27.18
N CYS A 70 -7.55 -5.62 -27.00
CA CYS A 70 -6.11 -5.77 -27.18
C CYS A 70 -5.39 -6.19 -25.88
N HIS A 71 -5.92 -5.80 -24.72
CA HIS A 71 -5.33 -5.99 -23.40
C HIS A 71 -6.20 -6.83 -22.45
N GLY A 72 -7.16 -7.61 -22.97
CA GLY A 72 -8.14 -8.33 -22.15
C GLY A 72 -7.56 -9.36 -21.16
N SER A 73 -6.29 -9.73 -21.29
CA SER A 73 -5.56 -10.63 -20.39
C SER A 73 -4.43 -9.94 -19.61
N ALA A 74 -4.35 -8.61 -19.63
CA ALA A 74 -3.24 -7.88 -19.00
C ALA A 74 -3.20 -8.12 -17.48
N GLY A 75 -4.35 -8.28 -16.83
CA GLY A 75 -4.42 -8.58 -15.41
C GLY A 75 -3.80 -9.95 -15.09
N ALA A 76 -4.19 -10.99 -15.82
CA ALA A 76 -3.59 -12.32 -15.70
C ALA A 76 -2.10 -12.35 -16.05
N GLN A 77 -1.65 -11.53 -17.00
CA GLN A 77 -0.22 -11.40 -17.31
C GLN A 77 0.56 -10.79 -16.14
N HIS A 78 0.06 -9.70 -15.53
CA HIS A 78 0.65 -9.11 -14.35
C HIS A 78 0.70 -10.09 -13.17
N GLN A 79 -0.44 -10.73 -12.87
CA GLN A 79 -0.51 -11.73 -11.82
C GLN A 79 0.42 -12.92 -12.11
N GLY A 80 0.56 -13.33 -13.37
CA GLY A 80 1.46 -14.40 -13.79
C GLY A 80 2.94 -14.08 -13.58
N ILE A 81 3.34 -12.81 -13.67
CA ILE A 81 4.70 -12.37 -13.30
C ILE A 81 4.89 -12.52 -11.79
N TYR A 82 3.92 -12.10 -10.98
CA TYR A 82 4.02 -12.26 -9.53
C TYR A 82 3.97 -13.73 -9.09
N ASN A 83 3.16 -14.56 -9.75
CA ASN A 83 3.07 -15.98 -9.42
C ASN A 83 4.41 -16.69 -9.59
N GLN A 84 5.21 -16.33 -10.59
CA GLN A 84 6.57 -16.86 -10.75
C GLN A 84 7.47 -16.63 -9.53
N TYR A 85 7.25 -15.55 -8.77
CA TYR A 85 7.96 -15.29 -7.53
C TYR A 85 7.46 -16.15 -6.35
N THR A 86 6.17 -16.50 -6.33
CA THR A 86 5.57 -17.30 -5.25
C THR A 86 5.53 -18.79 -5.52
N ASP A 87 5.71 -19.20 -6.78
CA ASP A 87 5.71 -20.58 -7.22
C ASP A 87 6.89 -21.35 -6.60
N ALA A 88 6.78 -22.68 -6.62
CA ALA A 88 7.86 -23.53 -6.13
C ALA A 88 9.11 -23.35 -7.00
N SER A 89 10.19 -22.87 -6.39
CA SER A 89 11.49 -22.72 -7.02
C SER A 89 11.97 -24.03 -7.67
N GLN A 90 12.46 -23.93 -8.89
CA GLN A 90 13.17 -25.02 -9.58
C GLN A 90 14.57 -25.22 -9.04
N LEU A 91 15.17 -24.17 -8.46
CA LEU A 91 16.42 -24.26 -7.72
C LEU A 91 16.21 -24.87 -6.34
N ASN A 92 17.15 -25.70 -5.93
CA ASN A 92 17.24 -26.19 -4.57
C ASN A 92 18.71 -26.26 -4.11
N VAL A 93 19.02 -25.66 -2.96
CA VAL A 93 20.32 -25.75 -2.29
C VAL A 93 20.19 -26.51 -0.97
N VAL A 94 21.11 -27.42 -0.71
CA VAL A 94 21.19 -28.20 0.53
C VAL A 94 22.61 -28.15 1.08
N ILE A 95 22.76 -27.81 2.35
CA ILE A 95 24.04 -27.93 3.05
C ILE A 95 24.25 -29.40 3.40
N ASN A 96 25.33 -30.00 2.88
CA ASN A 96 25.67 -31.40 3.10
C ASN A 96 26.49 -31.57 4.38
N ASP A 97 27.49 -30.72 4.57
CA ASP A 97 28.43 -30.79 5.69
C ASP A 97 29.12 -29.44 5.94
N VAL A 98 29.56 -29.22 7.17
CA VAL A 98 30.44 -28.12 7.56
C VAL A 98 31.56 -28.69 8.42
N SER A 99 32.80 -28.42 8.02
CA SER A 99 33.98 -28.89 8.75
C SER A 99 35.03 -27.79 8.86
N THR A 100 35.82 -27.84 9.92
CA THR A 100 36.92 -26.92 10.16
C THR A 100 38.25 -27.62 10.40
N VAL A 101 39.33 -26.96 9.96
CA VAL A 101 40.71 -27.39 10.20
C VAL A 101 41.47 -26.24 10.84
N ALA A 102 42.13 -26.49 11.97
CA ALA A 102 42.95 -25.48 12.63
C ALA A 102 44.13 -25.07 11.73
N ASN A 103 44.36 -23.77 11.57
CA ASN A 103 45.51 -23.27 10.84
C ASN A 103 46.77 -23.31 11.72
N ALA A 104 47.94 -23.15 11.08
CA ALA A 104 49.21 -23.01 11.79
C ALA A 104 49.14 -21.87 12.83
N GLY A 105 49.40 -22.20 14.10
CA GLY A 105 49.28 -21.27 15.23
C GLY A 105 48.01 -21.42 16.08
N GLY A 106 47.01 -22.18 15.63
CA GLY A 106 45.87 -22.62 16.45
C GLY A 106 44.88 -21.54 16.90
N THR A 107 45.00 -20.31 16.41
CA THR A 107 44.14 -19.18 16.78
C THR A 107 42.96 -18.95 15.83
N ASN A 108 42.98 -19.55 14.65
CA ASN A 108 41.90 -19.51 13.66
C ASN A 108 41.83 -20.83 12.88
N TYR A 109 40.75 -20.97 12.11
CA TYR A 109 40.41 -22.19 11.39
C TYR A 109 40.15 -21.89 9.92
N THR A 110 40.47 -22.84 9.04
CA THR A 110 39.90 -22.90 7.70
C THR A 110 38.58 -23.68 7.80
N SER A 111 37.46 -22.98 7.64
CA SER A 111 36.12 -23.57 7.62
C SER A 111 35.67 -23.83 6.19
N THR A 112 35.13 -25.02 5.93
CA THR A 112 34.65 -25.48 4.63
C THR A 112 33.20 -25.93 4.75
N MET A 113 32.32 -25.31 3.97
CA MET A 113 30.94 -25.75 3.77
C MET A 113 30.86 -26.56 2.48
N THR A 114 30.39 -27.79 2.57
CA THR A 114 30.04 -28.62 1.40
C THR A 114 28.54 -28.58 1.20
N PHE A 115 28.09 -28.31 -0.03
CA PHE A 115 26.67 -28.15 -0.34
C PHE A 115 26.34 -28.64 -1.76
N THR A 116 25.08 -28.99 -1.98
CA THR A 116 24.56 -29.44 -3.28
C THR A 116 23.60 -28.39 -3.83
N VAL A 117 23.73 -28.07 -5.11
CA VAL A 117 22.75 -27.26 -5.85
C VAL A 117 22.14 -28.11 -6.95
N THR A 118 20.81 -28.09 -7.03
CA THR A 118 20.04 -28.76 -8.08
C THR A 118 19.11 -27.76 -8.78
N ARG A 119 18.79 -28.04 -10.04
CA ARG A 119 17.75 -27.36 -10.81
C ARG A 119 16.83 -28.42 -11.40
N ASN A 120 15.52 -28.31 -11.15
CA ASN A 120 14.54 -29.32 -11.57
C ASN A 120 14.91 -30.75 -11.12
N GLY A 121 15.47 -30.86 -9.90
CA GLY A 121 15.96 -32.13 -9.34
C GLY A 121 17.26 -32.67 -9.95
N ALA A 122 17.77 -32.09 -11.05
CA ALA A 122 19.04 -32.47 -11.64
C ALA A 122 20.21 -31.65 -11.04
N PRO A 123 21.44 -32.20 -10.97
CA PRO A 123 22.60 -31.44 -10.53
C PRO A 123 22.82 -30.15 -11.33
N TYR A 124 22.96 -29.01 -10.64
CA TYR A 124 23.30 -27.74 -11.26
C TYR A 124 24.82 -27.63 -11.35
N VAL A 125 25.38 -27.74 -12.56
CA VAL A 125 26.83 -27.74 -12.80
C VAL A 125 27.24 -26.43 -13.47
N ASP A 126 27.98 -25.61 -12.73
CA ASP A 126 28.46 -24.31 -13.19
C ASP A 126 29.75 -23.91 -12.45
N ALA A 127 30.66 -23.24 -13.15
CA ALA A 127 31.97 -22.89 -12.61
C ALA A 127 31.83 -21.83 -11.51
N GLY A 128 31.96 -22.27 -10.24
CA GLY A 128 31.83 -21.37 -9.08
C GLY A 128 30.44 -20.76 -8.92
N LEU A 129 29.41 -21.35 -9.55
CA LEU A 129 28.04 -20.83 -9.59
C LEU A 129 27.93 -19.42 -10.21
N ALA A 130 28.85 -19.05 -11.10
CA ALA A 130 28.88 -17.75 -11.78
C ALA A 130 27.57 -17.39 -12.51
N GLY A 131 26.84 -18.36 -13.05
CA GLY A 131 25.59 -18.20 -13.77
C GLY A 131 24.37 -17.92 -12.90
N LEU A 132 24.46 -18.01 -11.56
CA LEU A 132 23.39 -17.58 -10.65
C LEU A 132 23.50 -16.09 -10.34
N ASP A 133 22.39 -15.37 -10.46
CA ASP A 133 22.30 -13.95 -10.14
C ASP A 133 22.59 -13.64 -8.67
N GLN A 134 22.14 -14.49 -7.74
CA GLN A 134 22.40 -14.33 -6.31
C GLN A 134 22.90 -15.63 -5.69
N LYS A 135 23.94 -15.52 -4.85
CA LYS A 135 24.49 -16.63 -4.07
C LYS A 135 25.28 -16.11 -2.87
N ARG A 136 24.96 -16.58 -1.66
CA ARG A 136 25.77 -16.32 -0.46
C ARG A 136 25.66 -17.45 0.55
N PHE A 137 26.69 -17.56 1.37
CA PHE A 137 26.90 -18.61 2.36
C PHE A 137 27.48 -17.97 3.62
N TYR A 138 26.91 -18.25 4.79
CA TYR A 138 27.27 -17.60 6.06
C TYR A 138 27.37 -18.60 7.20
N ALA A 139 28.12 -18.23 8.24
CA ALA A 139 28.07 -18.80 9.56
C ALA A 139 27.92 -17.70 10.61
N ALA A 140 27.17 -17.95 11.69
CA ALA A 140 27.03 -17.01 12.81
C ALA A 140 26.96 -17.74 14.16
N THR A 141 27.61 -17.20 15.20
CA THR A 141 27.56 -17.73 16.57
C THR A 141 26.33 -17.23 17.32
N TYR A 142 25.81 -18.08 18.21
CA TYR A 142 24.69 -17.80 19.11
C TYR A 142 25.13 -17.94 20.57
N ASP A 143 24.95 -16.88 21.35
CA ASP A 143 25.09 -16.91 22.80
C ASP A 143 23.73 -17.19 23.44
N SER A 144 23.57 -18.39 24.01
CA SER A 144 22.32 -18.81 24.65
C SER A 144 22.03 -18.10 25.97
N ALA A 145 23.04 -17.53 26.65
CA ALA A 145 22.84 -16.82 27.91
C ALA A 145 22.21 -15.44 27.67
N THR A 146 22.71 -14.72 26.67
CA THR A 146 22.17 -13.40 26.28
C THR A 146 21.09 -13.49 25.20
N ARG A 147 20.92 -14.67 24.59
CA ARG A 147 20.01 -14.94 23.46
C ARG A 147 20.32 -14.10 22.22
N LYS A 148 21.59 -13.86 21.94
CA LYS A 148 22.07 -12.98 20.86
C LYS A 148 22.91 -13.71 19.83
N PHE A 149 22.85 -13.26 18.59
CA PHE A 149 23.84 -13.60 17.57
C PHE A 149 24.98 -12.60 17.59
N VAL A 150 26.22 -13.06 17.76
CA VAL A 150 27.34 -12.19 18.16
C VAL A 150 28.34 -11.96 17.03
N THR A 151 28.83 -13.04 16.43
CA THR A 151 29.89 -12.98 15.40
C THR A 151 29.43 -13.76 14.18
N ALA A 152 29.73 -13.25 12.98
CA ALA A 152 29.42 -13.93 11.74
C ALA A 152 30.55 -13.77 10.72
N PHE A 153 30.66 -14.73 9.80
CA PHE A 153 31.51 -14.62 8.61
C PHE A 153 30.77 -15.16 7.38
N ALA A 154 31.19 -14.71 6.20
CA ALA A 154 30.68 -15.17 4.92
C ALA A 154 31.71 -16.09 4.26
N TYR A 155 31.30 -17.28 3.83
CA TYR A 155 32.17 -18.16 3.05
C TYR A 155 32.39 -17.57 1.65
N GLY A 156 33.57 -17.84 1.09
CA GLY A 156 33.97 -17.47 -0.27
C GLY A 156 34.53 -18.67 -1.03
N ASN A 157 35.28 -18.39 -2.11
CA ASN A 157 36.03 -19.39 -2.89
C ASN A 157 35.22 -20.66 -3.21
N ILE A 158 34.17 -20.49 -4.00
CA ILE A 158 33.27 -21.59 -4.36
C ILE A 158 33.95 -22.46 -5.42
N THR A 159 34.12 -23.75 -5.15
CA THR A 159 34.74 -24.71 -6.07
C THR A 159 33.81 -25.90 -6.31
N SER A 160 33.69 -26.32 -7.57
CA SER A 160 32.89 -27.50 -7.94
C SER A 160 33.63 -28.78 -7.56
N GLN A 161 32.90 -29.72 -6.98
CA GLN A 161 33.35 -31.09 -6.69
C GLN A 161 32.75 -32.11 -7.69
N GLY A 162 32.03 -31.63 -8.71
CA GLY A 162 31.27 -32.46 -9.65
C GLY A 162 29.86 -32.80 -9.15
N ASN A 163 28.99 -33.24 -10.07
CA ASN A 163 27.60 -33.65 -9.79
C ASN A 163 26.79 -32.66 -8.95
N GLY A 164 26.96 -31.35 -9.21
CA GLY A 164 26.23 -30.28 -8.50
C GLY A 164 26.65 -30.09 -7.05
N VAL A 165 27.71 -30.76 -6.59
CA VAL A 165 28.31 -30.57 -5.28
C VAL A 165 29.39 -29.49 -5.38
N TYR A 166 29.42 -28.62 -4.37
CA TYR A 166 30.34 -27.51 -4.25
C TYR A 166 30.91 -27.42 -2.85
N THR A 167 32.05 -26.79 -2.73
CA THR A 167 32.60 -26.33 -1.45
C THR A 167 32.75 -24.81 -1.47
N ALA A 168 32.45 -24.16 -0.34
CA ALA A 168 32.79 -22.77 -0.07
C ALA A 168 33.67 -22.71 1.17
N THR A 169 34.74 -21.90 1.14
CA THR A 169 35.76 -21.86 2.20
C THR A 169 35.93 -20.47 2.79
N TYR A 170 36.26 -20.42 4.08
CA TYR A 170 36.69 -19.22 4.78
C TYR A 170 37.94 -19.54 5.60
N ALA A 171 39.08 -18.97 5.20
CA ALA A 171 40.40 -19.38 5.69
C ALA A 171 40.76 -18.87 7.09
N THR A 172 40.03 -17.88 7.62
CA THR A 172 40.37 -17.21 8.88
C THR A 172 39.20 -17.20 9.86
N ALA A 173 38.42 -18.29 9.90
CA ALA A 173 37.29 -18.43 10.81
C ALA A 173 37.77 -18.34 12.26
N THR A 174 37.08 -17.55 13.07
CA THR A 174 37.39 -17.37 14.50
C THR A 174 36.67 -18.37 15.40
N PHE A 175 35.79 -19.18 14.83
CA PHE A 175 35.05 -20.24 15.51
C PHE A 175 34.80 -21.41 14.55
N GLN A 176 34.50 -22.58 15.11
CA GLN A 176 34.19 -23.81 14.39
C GLN A 176 32.67 -24.03 14.44
N PRO A 177 31.89 -23.78 13.38
CA PRO A 177 30.43 -23.81 13.45
C PRO A 177 29.86 -25.12 13.99
N GLU A 178 30.38 -26.26 13.53
CA GLU A 178 29.88 -27.61 13.77
C GLU A 178 30.04 -28.12 15.20
N VAL A 179 30.93 -27.51 15.99
CA VAL A 179 31.16 -27.83 17.41
C VAL A 179 30.81 -26.67 18.36
N SER A 180 30.18 -25.61 17.85
CA SER A 180 29.80 -24.42 18.62
C SER A 180 28.27 -24.25 18.68
N ASN A 181 27.80 -23.34 19.53
CA ASN A 181 26.45 -22.79 19.38
C ASN A 181 26.46 -21.84 18.19
N ALA A 182 26.10 -22.33 17.00
CA ALA A 182 26.19 -21.55 15.77
C ALA A 182 25.12 -21.97 14.77
N GLN A 183 24.89 -21.14 13.76
CA GLN A 183 24.11 -21.49 12.58
C GLN A 183 24.96 -21.34 11.33
N VAL A 184 24.59 -22.08 10.29
CA VAL A 184 25.01 -21.84 8.93
C VAL A 184 23.79 -21.61 8.04
N TYR A 185 23.91 -20.72 7.08
CA TYR A 185 22.83 -20.28 6.21
C TYR A 185 23.34 -20.06 4.80
N ALA A 186 22.63 -20.58 3.81
CA ALA A 186 22.95 -20.43 2.41
C ALA A 186 21.69 -20.08 1.61
N TYR A 187 21.87 -19.28 0.56
CA TYR A 187 20.84 -19.04 -0.44
C TYR A 187 21.41 -18.93 -1.84
N VAL A 188 20.57 -19.28 -2.80
CA VAL A 188 20.78 -19.10 -4.24
C VAL A 188 19.51 -18.54 -4.88
N ALA A 189 19.66 -17.65 -5.87
CA ALA A 189 18.56 -17.23 -6.71
C ALA A 189 18.99 -16.96 -8.16
N ASP A 190 18.04 -17.13 -9.07
CA ASP A 190 18.21 -16.92 -10.52
C ASP A 190 16.90 -16.46 -11.15
N GLY A 191 16.98 -15.90 -12.35
CA GLY A 191 15.81 -15.50 -13.14
C GLY A 191 15.13 -14.24 -12.60
N PRO A 192 15.79 -13.08 -12.66
CA PRO A 192 15.22 -11.80 -12.27
C PRO A 192 13.92 -11.53 -13.04
N LEU A 193 12.87 -11.17 -12.30
CA LEU A 193 11.58 -10.82 -12.85
C LEU A 193 11.56 -9.35 -13.28
N SER A 194 10.79 -9.05 -14.33
CA SER A 194 10.53 -7.68 -14.77
C SER A 194 9.47 -7.04 -13.87
N THR A 195 9.88 -6.65 -12.66
CA THR A 195 9.04 -5.94 -11.69
C THR A 195 9.59 -4.55 -11.41
N GLU A 196 8.70 -3.63 -11.09
CA GLU A 196 9.08 -2.35 -10.52
C GLU A 196 9.48 -2.49 -9.04
N GLY A 197 10.16 -1.48 -8.49
CA GLY A 197 10.55 -1.48 -7.08
C GLY A 197 11.73 -2.42 -6.77
N MET A 198 11.51 -3.42 -5.92
CA MET A 198 12.55 -4.36 -5.50
C MET A 198 12.68 -5.52 -6.50
N GLN A 199 13.91 -5.91 -6.83
CA GLN A 199 14.17 -7.03 -7.73
C GLN A 199 13.65 -8.35 -7.13
N LEU A 200 12.71 -8.99 -7.82
CA LEU A 200 12.22 -10.33 -7.51
C LEU A 200 12.84 -11.37 -8.44
N TYR A 201 12.76 -12.64 -8.06
CA TYR A 201 13.38 -13.77 -8.78
C TYR A 201 12.37 -14.89 -8.94
N THR A 202 12.48 -15.61 -10.05
CA THR A 202 11.65 -16.79 -10.36
C THR A 202 12.05 -17.97 -9.49
N ASP A 203 13.35 -18.18 -9.32
CA ASP A 203 13.88 -19.34 -8.60
C ASP A 203 14.68 -18.86 -7.41
N VAL A 204 14.22 -19.18 -6.20
CA VAL A 204 14.87 -18.84 -4.94
C VAL A 204 14.91 -20.07 -4.03
N SER A 205 16.10 -20.41 -3.55
CA SER A 205 16.26 -21.46 -2.54
C SER A 205 17.11 -20.98 -1.36
N ASN A 206 16.63 -21.28 -0.16
CA ASN A 206 17.26 -20.94 1.11
C ASN A 206 17.36 -22.21 1.97
N THR A 207 18.50 -22.41 2.64
CA THR A 207 18.73 -23.56 3.51
C THR A 207 19.61 -23.15 4.69
N GLY A 208 19.45 -23.83 5.82
CA GLY A 208 20.33 -23.61 6.96
C GLY A 208 20.37 -24.79 7.91
N VAL A 209 21.40 -24.77 8.77
CA VAL A 209 21.62 -25.78 9.81
C VAL A 209 21.97 -25.05 11.10
N ALA A 210 21.32 -25.42 12.19
CA ALA A 210 21.66 -24.96 13.53
C ALA A 210 22.47 -26.03 14.29
N TYR A 211 23.54 -25.60 14.93
CA TYR A 211 24.41 -26.39 15.80
C TYR A 211 24.29 -25.93 17.25
N GLY A 212 24.40 -26.88 18.18
CA GLY A 212 24.26 -26.64 19.62
C GLY A 212 22.94 -25.93 19.96
N ASN A 213 23.02 -24.91 20.82
CA ASN A 213 21.86 -24.16 21.29
C ASN A 213 21.34 -23.12 20.27
N ALA A 214 21.94 -22.96 19.09
CA ALA A 214 21.41 -22.01 18.10
C ALA A 214 19.99 -22.37 17.64
N GLY A 215 19.66 -23.67 17.63
CA GLY A 215 18.32 -24.16 17.30
C GLY A 215 17.24 -23.81 18.33
N THR A 216 17.63 -23.35 19.53
CA THR A 216 16.68 -22.91 20.57
C THR A 216 16.37 -21.42 20.50
N TYR A 217 16.92 -20.69 19.51
CA TYR A 217 16.60 -19.28 19.31
C TYR A 217 15.11 -19.13 19.02
N ALA A 218 14.46 -18.22 19.75
CA ALA A 218 13.08 -17.83 19.49
C ALA A 218 13.03 -16.32 19.24
N SER A 219 12.59 -15.95 18.04
CA SER A 219 12.38 -14.56 17.64
C SER A 219 11.25 -13.90 18.43
N SER A 220 11.38 -12.61 18.70
CA SER A 220 10.33 -11.79 19.32
C SER A 220 9.19 -11.44 18.35
N ALA A 221 9.38 -11.60 17.03
CA ALA A 221 8.35 -11.40 16.01
C ALA A 221 8.01 -12.73 15.30
N ASN A 222 6.94 -12.71 14.50
CA ASN A 222 6.49 -13.85 13.69
C ASN A 222 6.69 -13.55 12.20
N VAL A 223 7.21 -14.51 11.43
CA VAL A 223 7.33 -14.35 9.97
C VAL A 223 5.96 -14.14 9.33
N SER A 224 4.94 -14.84 9.81
CA SER A 224 3.54 -14.66 9.39
C SER A 224 3.02 -13.24 9.59
N GLY A 225 3.60 -12.46 10.51
CA GLY A 225 3.30 -11.04 10.66
C GLY A 225 3.79 -10.19 9.47
N CYS A 226 4.96 -10.50 8.92
CA CYS A 226 5.49 -9.86 7.71
C CYS A 226 4.67 -10.25 6.47
N GLU A 227 4.26 -11.52 6.39
CA GLU A 227 3.51 -12.07 5.25
C GLU A 227 2.09 -11.50 5.11
N LYS A 228 1.57 -10.82 6.14
CA LYS A 228 0.35 -10.03 6.04
C LYS A 228 0.47 -8.93 4.97
N CYS A 229 1.66 -8.35 4.79
CA CYS A 229 1.87 -7.21 3.88
C CYS A 229 2.84 -7.51 2.72
N HIS A 230 3.80 -8.41 2.91
CA HIS A 230 4.93 -8.60 1.98
C HIS A 230 4.87 -9.89 1.15
N GLY A 231 3.70 -10.52 1.08
CA GLY A 231 3.50 -11.80 0.39
C GLY A 231 4.02 -12.99 1.21
N SER A 232 3.66 -14.19 0.78
CA SER A 232 4.13 -15.46 1.36
C SER A 232 4.67 -16.35 0.24
N PRO A 233 5.92 -16.85 0.34
CA PRO A 233 6.85 -16.62 1.45
C PRO A 233 7.39 -15.18 1.50
N TYR A 234 7.67 -14.66 2.70
CA TYR A 234 8.37 -13.39 2.85
C TYR A 234 9.87 -13.51 2.55
N LEU A 235 10.31 -12.88 1.45
CA LEU A 235 11.71 -12.83 1.02
C LEU A 235 12.21 -11.37 0.98
N LYS A 236 13.03 -10.96 1.95
CA LYS A 236 13.67 -9.64 1.89
C LYS A 236 14.68 -9.61 0.73
N HIS A 237 14.74 -8.48 0.04
CA HIS A 237 15.53 -8.27 -1.19
C HIS A 237 15.11 -9.19 -2.36
N GLY A 238 13.95 -9.86 -2.26
CA GLY A 238 13.44 -10.79 -3.27
C GLY A 238 14.04 -12.21 -3.20
N TYR A 239 14.99 -12.48 -2.29
CA TYR A 239 15.65 -13.80 -2.23
C TYR A 239 16.07 -14.29 -0.83
N ARG A 240 16.00 -13.45 0.22
CA ARG A 240 16.38 -13.86 1.58
C ARG A 240 15.16 -14.19 2.42
N ALA A 241 14.95 -15.48 2.68
CA ALA A 241 13.80 -15.93 3.45
C ALA A 241 13.96 -15.65 4.95
N ALA A 242 12.88 -15.20 5.59
CA ALA A 242 12.84 -15.09 7.05
C ALA A 242 12.52 -16.41 7.75
N ALA A 243 11.77 -17.31 7.08
CA ALA A 243 11.58 -18.70 7.49
C ALA A 243 12.44 -19.59 6.59
N VAL A 244 13.37 -20.34 7.18
CA VAL A 244 14.31 -21.20 6.47
C VAL A 244 14.29 -22.59 7.09
N ALA A 245 14.12 -23.62 6.28
CA ALA A 245 14.16 -25.00 6.76
C ALA A 245 15.49 -25.27 7.50
N GLY A 246 15.39 -25.86 8.70
CA GLY A 246 16.54 -26.15 9.56
C GLY A 246 16.98 -25.00 10.48
N LEU A 247 16.34 -23.83 10.39
CA LEU A 247 16.60 -22.67 11.26
C LEU A 247 15.31 -22.14 11.90
N PRO A 248 15.37 -21.57 13.12
CA PRO A 248 14.22 -20.84 13.68
C PRO A 248 13.89 -19.55 12.90
N ASP A 249 12.66 -19.05 13.04
CA ASP A 249 12.19 -17.80 12.44
C ASP A 249 13.19 -16.65 12.63
N PHE A 250 13.46 -15.91 11.55
CA PHE A 250 14.42 -14.79 11.46
C PHE A 250 15.87 -15.13 11.78
N ALA A 251 16.21 -16.36 12.17
CA ALA A 251 17.58 -16.73 12.48
C ALA A 251 18.47 -16.52 11.24
N ALA A 252 18.00 -16.88 10.03
CA ALA A 252 18.70 -16.61 8.77
C ALA A 252 19.10 -15.12 8.61
N CYS A 253 18.23 -14.18 8.98
CA CYS A 253 18.51 -12.74 8.92
C CYS A 253 19.67 -12.33 9.85
N LYS A 254 19.86 -13.05 10.97
CA LYS A 254 20.94 -12.82 11.94
C LYS A 254 22.33 -13.11 11.38
N ALA A 255 22.44 -13.79 10.24
CA ALA A 255 23.70 -13.95 9.51
C ALA A 255 24.31 -12.60 9.06
N CYS A 256 23.46 -11.58 8.84
CA CYS A 256 23.89 -10.22 8.53
C CYS A 256 23.52 -9.21 9.62
N HIS A 257 22.41 -9.42 10.32
CA HIS A 257 21.88 -8.57 11.38
C HIS A 257 22.21 -9.14 12.77
N THR A 258 23.51 -9.30 13.04
CA THR A 258 24.01 -9.72 14.34
C THR A 258 23.63 -8.69 15.41
N ASP A 259 23.39 -9.13 16.63
CA ASP A 259 22.88 -8.29 17.72
C ASP A 259 23.91 -7.34 18.34
N GLU A 260 25.19 -7.47 17.96
CA GLU A 260 26.29 -6.68 18.52
C GLU A 260 26.99 -5.74 17.52
N SER A 261 26.73 -5.89 16.23
CA SER A 261 27.31 -5.02 15.21
C SER A 261 26.62 -3.66 15.17
N ALA A 262 27.35 -2.63 14.74
CA ALA A 262 26.79 -1.29 14.53
C ALA A 262 25.76 -1.27 13.39
N GLY A 263 24.74 -0.42 13.56
CA GLY A 263 23.79 0.03 12.55
C GLY A 263 24.47 0.69 11.35
N GLY A 264 23.70 0.89 10.28
CA GLY A 264 24.14 1.66 9.11
C GLY A 264 23.06 2.58 8.54
N HIS A 265 21.93 2.72 9.23
CA HIS A 265 20.78 3.51 8.79
C HIS A 265 20.48 4.68 9.74
N GLU A 266 21.52 5.31 10.27
CA GLU A 266 21.41 6.51 11.13
C GLU A 266 20.68 7.66 10.44
N GLY A 267 20.69 7.67 9.10
CA GLY A 267 19.92 8.62 8.29
C GLY A 267 18.41 8.57 8.54
N TRP A 268 17.83 7.40 8.85
CA TRP A 268 16.38 7.32 9.14
C TRP A 268 16.02 8.02 10.45
N GLN A 269 16.89 7.93 11.45
CA GLN A 269 16.72 8.67 12.70
C GLN A 269 16.86 10.18 12.44
N LEU A 270 17.85 10.60 11.64
CA LEU A 270 18.00 11.99 11.23
C LEU A 270 16.77 12.50 10.47
N LEU A 271 16.20 11.71 9.55
CA LEU A 271 14.99 12.04 8.81
C LEU A 271 13.81 12.37 9.74
N ALA A 272 13.68 11.63 10.84
CA ALA A 272 12.62 11.84 11.81
C ALA A 272 12.94 12.97 12.81
N ASP A 273 14.20 13.11 13.24
CA ASP A 273 14.61 14.08 14.26
C ASP A 273 14.87 15.49 13.72
N ASP A 274 15.48 15.59 12.54
CA ASP A 274 15.83 16.84 11.87
C ASP A 274 15.74 16.66 10.34
N PRO A 275 14.50 16.65 9.79
CA PRO A 275 14.29 16.47 8.36
C PRO A 275 14.92 17.57 7.51
N ALA A 276 15.14 18.77 8.06
CA ALA A 276 15.79 19.87 7.34
C ALA A 276 17.28 19.57 7.13
N ALA A 277 17.99 19.10 8.17
CA ALA A 277 19.35 18.62 8.03
C ALA A 277 19.43 17.39 7.10
N TYR A 278 18.49 16.45 7.20
CA TYR A 278 18.42 15.31 6.29
C TYR A 278 18.34 15.74 4.82
N ALA A 279 17.41 16.66 4.51
CA ALA A 279 17.23 17.18 3.16
C ALA A 279 18.48 17.92 2.65
N ALA A 280 19.09 18.79 3.47
CA ALA A 280 20.30 19.53 3.12
C ALA A 280 21.51 18.62 2.86
N GLN A 281 21.56 17.44 3.48
CA GLN A 281 22.66 16.49 3.39
C GLN A 281 22.43 15.37 2.37
N GLY A 282 21.31 15.39 1.64
CA GLY A 282 20.93 14.30 0.74
C GLY A 282 20.83 12.95 1.45
N GLY A 283 20.39 12.97 2.71
CA GLY A 283 20.23 11.79 3.55
C GLY A 283 21.50 11.15 4.11
N THR A 284 22.68 11.75 3.90
CA THR A 284 23.96 11.21 4.38
C THR A 284 24.39 11.88 5.69
N PRO A 285 24.38 11.19 6.85
CA PRO A 285 24.73 11.79 8.12
C PRO A 285 26.23 12.12 8.25
N THR A 286 26.56 13.20 8.95
CA THR A 286 27.93 13.56 9.36
C THR A 286 28.50 12.56 10.38
N ALA A 287 29.79 12.63 10.67
CA ALA A 287 30.42 11.76 11.67
C ALA A 287 29.81 11.96 13.07
N GLU A 288 29.51 13.19 13.45
CA GLU A 288 28.88 13.55 14.72
C GLU A 288 27.46 12.99 14.79
N GLN A 289 26.70 13.07 13.69
CA GLN A 289 25.36 12.50 13.61
C GLN A 289 25.38 10.97 13.65
N LYS A 290 26.34 10.31 12.98
CA LYS A 290 26.53 8.85 13.09
C LYS A 290 26.80 8.43 14.53
N ALA A 291 27.64 9.19 15.25
CA ALA A 291 27.89 8.93 16.67
C ALA A 291 26.63 9.17 17.53
N LYS A 292 25.88 10.25 17.26
CA LYS A 292 24.66 10.62 17.98
C LYS A 292 23.52 9.61 17.81
N TYR A 293 23.36 9.07 16.60
CA TYR A 293 22.29 8.16 16.22
C TYR A 293 22.73 6.69 16.13
N ALA A 294 23.91 6.37 16.68
CA ALA A 294 24.44 5.02 16.68
C ALA A 294 23.48 4.04 17.38
N TYR A 295 23.28 2.88 16.74
CA TYR A 295 22.46 1.80 17.26
C TYR A 295 23.07 0.43 16.89
N LYS A 296 22.48 -0.66 17.38
CA LYS A 296 22.88 -2.04 17.02
C LYS A 296 21.96 -2.59 15.92
N LYS A 297 22.52 -3.14 14.83
CA LYS A 297 21.77 -3.67 13.67
C LYS A 297 21.04 -4.99 13.93
N THR A 298 20.23 -5.03 14.99
CA THR A 298 19.32 -6.15 15.23
C THR A 298 18.22 -6.12 14.17
N VAL A 299 17.73 -7.30 13.77
CA VAL A 299 16.60 -7.44 12.83
C VAL A 299 15.41 -6.57 13.24
N MET A 300 15.08 -6.55 14.53
CA MET A 300 13.90 -5.80 15.02
C MET A 300 14.14 -4.30 15.02
N ASN A 301 15.34 -3.82 15.35
CA ASN A 301 15.64 -2.40 15.31
C ASN A 301 15.57 -1.85 13.88
N ASP A 302 16.16 -2.56 12.90
CA ASP A 302 16.09 -2.16 11.49
C ASP A 302 14.66 -2.21 10.95
N THR A 303 13.87 -3.21 11.39
CA THR A 303 12.46 -3.31 11.04
C THR A 303 11.66 -2.14 11.65
N HIS A 304 11.85 -1.83 12.93
CA HIS A 304 11.16 -0.70 13.56
C HIS A 304 11.50 0.62 12.88
N MET A 305 12.78 0.92 12.66
CA MET A 305 13.18 2.20 12.06
C MET A 305 12.66 2.35 10.63
N SER A 306 12.74 1.30 9.81
CA SER A 306 12.19 1.36 8.43
C SER A 306 10.68 1.62 8.42
N HIS A 307 9.91 1.01 9.33
CA HIS A 307 8.46 1.18 9.36
C HIS A 307 8.01 2.46 10.08
N ALA A 308 8.77 2.93 11.08
CA ALA A 308 8.41 4.11 11.85
C ALA A 308 8.92 5.42 11.24
N MET A 309 10.01 5.38 10.47
CA MET A 309 10.76 6.59 10.08
C MET A 309 10.95 6.74 8.58
N GLU A 310 11.21 5.64 7.86
CA GLU A 310 11.48 5.65 6.41
C GLU A 310 10.19 5.63 5.60
N PHE A 311 9.36 4.60 5.78
CA PHE A 311 8.19 4.33 4.95
C PHE A 311 6.88 4.85 5.55
N ALA A 312 5.89 5.07 4.68
CA ALA A 312 4.52 5.30 5.10
C ALA A 312 3.86 3.96 5.51
N TYR A 313 4.01 3.57 6.77
CA TYR A 313 3.37 2.36 7.30
C TYR A 313 1.83 2.49 7.22
N PRO A 314 1.10 1.49 6.68
CA PRO A 314 -0.34 1.60 6.45
C PRO A 314 -1.20 1.59 7.72
N GLN A 315 -0.62 1.22 8.86
CA GLN A 315 -1.29 1.13 10.16
C GLN A 315 -0.67 2.12 11.16
N SER A 316 -1.21 2.16 12.38
CA SER A 316 -0.54 2.83 13.49
C SER A 316 0.67 2.02 13.96
N MET A 317 1.80 2.70 14.20
CA MET A 317 2.98 2.09 14.83
C MET A 317 2.75 1.55 16.25
N ALA A 318 1.64 1.93 16.90
CA ALA A 318 1.25 1.38 18.20
C ALA A 318 0.62 -0.03 18.10
N ASN A 319 0.34 -0.53 16.90
CA ASN A 319 -0.28 -1.84 16.68
C ASN A 319 0.76 -2.97 16.60
N CYS A 320 1.47 -3.22 17.70
CA CYS A 320 2.55 -4.20 17.79
C CYS A 320 2.10 -5.63 17.43
N VAL A 321 0.85 -5.98 17.76
CA VAL A 321 0.26 -7.32 17.53
C VAL A 321 0.28 -7.73 16.06
N THR A 322 0.41 -6.80 15.12
CA THR A 322 0.57 -7.11 13.69
C THR A 322 1.76 -8.04 13.46
N CYS A 323 2.91 -7.74 14.09
CA CYS A 323 4.17 -8.48 13.96
C CYS A 323 4.47 -9.38 15.17
N HIS A 324 3.91 -9.05 16.34
CA HIS A 324 4.15 -9.68 17.64
C HIS A 324 2.94 -10.44 18.16
N ASP A 325 2.12 -11.00 17.26
CA ASP A 325 0.96 -11.81 17.64
C ASP A 325 1.34 -12.94 18.60
N GLY A 326 0.57 -13.11 19.68
CA GLY A 326 0.88 -14.05 20.76
C GLY A 326 2.18 -13.80 21.53
N LYS A 327 2.86 -12.65 21.35
CA LYS A 327 4.15 -12.32 21.97
C LYS A 327 4.17 -10.94 22.66
N LEU A 328 3.01 -10.34 22.91
CA LEU A 328 2.93 -9.02 23.55
C LEU A 328 3.48 -9.03 24.98
N ASP A 329 3.28 -10.10 25.73
CA ASP A 329 3.84 -10.32 27.06
C ASP A 329 5.38 -10.40 27.05
N VAL A 330 5.95 -10.97 25.98
CA VAL A 330 7.40 -11.06 25.79
C VAL A 330 7.99 -9.69 25.46
N ILE A 331 7.40 -8.97 24.51
CA ILE A 331 7.97 -7.70 24.02
C ILE A 331 7.69 -6.52 24.94
N LEU A 332 6.56 -6.51 25.66
CA LEU A 332 6.19 -5.49 26.63
C LEU A 332 6.64 -5.83 28.06
N ALA A 333 7.47 -6.86 28.23
CA ALA A 333 8.09 -7.16 29.52
C ALA A 333 8.95 -5.99 30.00
N ASP A 334 8.98 -5.75 31.32
CA ASP A 334 9.75 -4.67 31.93
C ASP A 334 11.24 -4.72 31.54
N ALA A 335 11.80 -5.90 31.29
CA ALA A 335 13.18 -6.06 30.80
C ALA A 335 13.48 -5.29 29.51
N ASN A 336 12.47 -5.08 28.66
CA ASN A 336 12.60 -4.38 27.38
C ASN A 336 12.31 -2.88 27.46
N PHE A 337 11.90 -2.37 28.64
CA PHE A 337 11.65 -0.94 28.83
C PHE A 337 12.98 -0.18 28.95
N THR A 338 13.64 -0.02 27.81
CA THR A 338 14.95 0.61 27.67
C THR A 338 14.90 1.70 26.61
N LEU A 339 15.76 2.71 26.75
CA LEU A 339 15.83 3.80 25.78
C LEU A 339 16.22 3.31 24.37
N ALA A 340 17.04 2.24 24.28
CA ALA A 340 17.39 1.63 23.00
C ALA A 340 16.15 1.08 22.27
N THR A 341 15.26 0.38 22.98
CA THR A 341 13.98 -0.08 22.42
C THR A 341 13.13 1.09 21.96
N CYS A 342 12.98 2.13 22.79
CA CYS A 342 12.14 3.29 22.48
C CYS A 342 12.63 4.05 21.24
N LYS A 343 13.94 4.28 21.12
CA LYS A 343 14.56 4.96 19.97
C LYS A 343 14.35 4.24 18.65
N SER A 344 14.14 2.92 18.66
CA SER A 344 13.90 2.17 17.43
C SER A 344 12.58 2.55 16.73
N CYS A 345 11.61 3.09 17.47
CA CYS A 345 10.32 3.54 16.93
C CYS A 345 10.12 5.06 17.02
N HIS A 346 10.67 5.70 18.04
CA HIS A 346 10.42 7.11 18.32
C HIS A 346 11.59 8.00 17.86
N PRO A 347 11.32 9.13 17.17
CA PRO A 347 12.30 10.21 17.12
C PRO A 347 12.64 10.65 18.55
N VAL A 348 13.85 11.12 18.80
CA VAL A 348 14.24 11.66 20.10
C VAL A 348 13.75 13.10 20.26
N THR A 349 13.97 13.94 19.25
CA THR A 349 13.67 15.38 19.26
C THR A 349 12.82 15.87 18.11
N GLY A 350 12.45 14.99 17.16
CA GLY A 350 11.63 15.34 16.00
C GLY A 350 10.37 16.13 16.32
N LEU A 351 9.94 16.95 15.37
CA LEU A 351 8.66 17.65 15.47
C LEU A 351 7.52 16.65 15.21
N ASN A 352 6.53 16.62 16.10
CA ASN A 352 5.31 15.82 15.91
C ASN A 352 4.46 16.42 14.78
N GLY A 353 4.74 16.02 13.54
CA GLY A 353 4.02 16.52 12.35
C GLY A 353 3.17 15.47 11.64
N ASP A 354 3.45 14.18 11.85
CA ASP A 354 2.70 13.07 11.24
C ASP A 354 2.05 12.22 12.34
N PRO A 355 0.71 12.26 12.47
CA PRO A 355 -0.01 11.53 13.52
C PRO A 355 0.05 10.00 13.34
N LYS A 356 0.52 9.50 12.18
CA LYS A 356 0.74 8.06 11.94
C LYS A 356 2.11 7.58 12.45
N ARG A 357 3.05 8.50 12.68
CA ARG A 357 4.37 8.21 13.25
C ARG A 357 4.33 8.28 14.77
N ALA A 358 5.30 7.62 15.40
CA ALA A 358 5.46 7.71 16.85
C ALA A 358 5.85 9.14 17.26
N PRO A 359 5.33 9.66 18.38
CA PRO A 359 5.70 10.99 18.87
C PRO A 359 7.16 11.03 19.32
N ALA A 360 7.79 12.20 19.35
CA ALA A 360 9.15 12.32 19.83
C ALA A 360 9.28 12.02 21.33
N LEU A 361 10.36 11.34 21.73
CA LEU A 361 10.59 10.94 23.11
C LEU A 361 10.65 12.15 24.06
N LYS A 362 11.19 13.29 23.62
CA LYS A 362 11.21 14.53 24.43
C LYS A 362 9.80 14.98 24.89
N ASP A 363 8.75 14.60 24.17
CA ASP A 363 7.38 15.03 24.44
C ASP A 363 6.59 14.02 25.29
N VAL A 364 7.03 12.75 25.31
CA VAL A 364 6.33 11.66 26.02
C VAL A 364 7.09 11.12 27.22
N VAL A 365 8.38 11.45 27.36
CA VAL A 365 9.20 11.10 28.53
C VAL A 365 9.27 12.31 29.48
N PRO A 366 8.52 12.31 30.59
CA PRO A 366 8.43 13.47 31.51
C PRO A 366 9.61 13.51 32.49
N HIS A 367 10.82 13.20 32.02
CA HIS A 367 12.05 13.18 32.83
C HIS A 367 13.08 14.13 32.24
N ASN A 368 13.81 14.83 33.11
CA ASN A 368 14.92 15.69 32.69
C ASN A 368 16.17 14.84 32.43
N LEU A 369 16.21 14.17 31.27
CA LEU A 369 17.30 13.30 30.83
C LEU A 369 17.81 13.73 29.46
N ASP A 370 19.12 13.62 29.23
CA ASP A 370 19.64 13.62 27.86
C ASP A 370 19.35 12.26 27.20
N LEU A 371 18.28 12.24 26.41
CA LEU A 371 17.82 11.05 25.73
C LEU A 371 18.78 10.58 24.61
N TYR A 372 19.83 11.31 24.25
CA TYR A 372 20.85 10.80 23.33
C TYR A 372 21.91 9.97 24.06
N THR A 373 22.34 10.43 25.23
CA THR A 373 23.49 9.85 25.95
C THR A 373 23.12 8.97 27.15
N TYR A 374 21.85 8.98 27.58
CA TYR A 374 21.40 8.17 28.71
C TYR A 374 21.52 6.67 28.44
N THR A 375 22.19 5.95 29.36
CA THR A 375 22.46 4.50 29.27
C THR A 375 21.72 3.67 30.32
N GLY A 376 20.97 4.32 31.24
CA GLY A 376 20.22 3.62 32.26
C GLY A 376 18.99 2.87 31.71
N ALA A 377 18.49 1.91 32.48
CA ALA A 377 17.27 1.19 32.14
C ALA A 377 16.06 1.81 32.83
N CYS A 378 15.01 2.13 32.06
CA CYS A 378 13.79 2.77 32.56
C CYS A 378 13.07 1.86 33.57
N ASN A 379 13.19 0.55 33.39
CA ASN A 379 12.64 -0.47 34.28
C ASN A 379 13.22 -0.51 35.70
N THR A 380 14.24 0.31 36.00
CA THR A 380 14.66 0.56 37.38
C THR A 380 13.50 1.13 38.21
N CYS A 381 12.68 2.01 37.61
CA CYS A 381 11.50 2.60 38.22
C CYS A 381 10.19 2.09 37.60
N HIS A 382 10.20 1.81 36.29
CA HIS A 382 9.05 1.38 35.50
C HIS A 382 8.93 -0.14 35.42
N LYS A 383 8.60 -0.75 36.55
CA LYS A 383 8.40 -2.20 36.68
C LYS A 383 7.23 -2.51 37.59
N ALA A 384 6.85 -3.78 37.70
CA ALA A 384 5.77 -4.20 38.60
C ALA A 384 5.96 -3.65 40.02
N GLN A 385 4.89 -3.11 40.63
CA GLN A 385 4.96 -2.56 41.99
C GLN A 385 5.42 -3.61 43.02
N ALA A 386 5.03 -4.87 42.83
CA ALA A 386 5.48 -5.99 43.65
C ALA A 386 7.01 -6.20 43.62
N ALA A 387 7.69 -5.74 42.57
CA ALA A 387 9.14 -5.74 42.41
C ALA A 387 9.79 -4.40 42.79
N GLY A 388 9.06 -3.52 43.49
CA GLY A 388 9.52 -2.20 43.94
C GLY A 388 9.44 -1.10 42.87
N GLY A 389 8.65 -1.28 41.81
CA GLY A 389 8.41 -0.24 40.82
C GLY A 389 7.52 0.89 41.36
N ILE A 390 7.78 2.10 40.89
CA ILE A 390 7.06 3.33 41.28
C ILE A 390 6.35 4.01 40.10
N GLY A 391 6.72 3.65 38.87
CA GLY A 391 6.09 4.13 37.64
C GLY A 391 5.23 3.06 36.96
N PRO A 392 4.44 3.43 35.94
CA PRO A 392 3.72 2.46 35.13
C PRO A 392 4.70 1.52 34.41
N THR A 393 4.37 0.24 34.39
CA THR A 393 5.07 -0.80 33.60
C THR A 393 4.97 -0.52 32.10
N PHE A 394 5.82 -1.17 31.30
CA PHE A 394 5.79 -0.98 29.85
C PHE A 394 4.43 -1.37 29.24
N ALA A 395 3.85 -2.48 29.68
CA ALA A 395 2.53 -2.95 29.27
C ALA A 395 1.36 -2.06 29.74
N GLN A 396 1.57 -1.22 30.76
CA GLN A 396 0.57 -0.21 31.15
C GLN A 396 0.65 1.05 30.27
N VAL A 397 1.84 1.37 29.75
CA VAL A 397 2.03 2.50 28.82
C VAL A 397 1.56 2.13 27.40
N HIS A 398 1.86 0.91 26.95
CA HIS A 398 1.46 0.42 25.63
C HIS A 398 0.59 -0.83 25.77
N ALA A 399 -0.59 -0.82 25.16
CA ALA A 399 -1.44 -2.01 25.08
C ALA A 399 -0.93 -3.04 24.06
N GLY A 400 -0.09 -2.62 23.10
CA GLY A 400 0.41 -3.46 22.02
C GLY A 400 -0.56 -3.66 20.84
N TYR A 401 -1.75 -3.04 20.90
CA TYR A 401 -2.76 -3.06 19.85
C TYR A 401 -3.52 -1.73 19.78
N ASN A 402 -4.09 -1.42 18.62
CA ASN A 402 -4.93 -0.24 18.45
C ASN A 402 -6.31 -0.46 19.10
N LYS A 403 -6.59 0.28 20.18
CA LYS A 403 -7.87 0.20 20.94
C LYS A 403 -9.10 0.63 20.13
N ALA A 404 -8.94 1.33 19.01
CA ALA A 404 -10.06 1.59 18.10
C ALA A 404 -10.44 0.34 17.28
N ILE A 405 -9.52 -0.61 17.10
CA ILE A 405 -9.72 -1.82 16.28
C ILE A 405 -10.01 -3.04 17.17
N TYR A 406 -9.31 -3.13 18.29
CA TYR A 406 -9.25 -4.30 19.16
C TYR A 406 -9.90 -4.02 20.51
N LYS A 407 -10.81 -4.91 20.92
CA LYS A 407 -11.39 -4.95 22.27
C LYS A 407 -10.36 -5.45 23.29
N ASP A 408 -9.57 -6.42 22.87
CA ASP A 408 -8.43 -6.99 23.57
C ASP A 408 -7.38 -7.46 22.54
N ALA A 409 -6.24 -7.99 23.00
CA ALA A 409 -5.12 -8.38 22.14
C ALA A 409 -5.47 -9.40 21.03
N THR A 410 -6.62 -10.08 21.13
CA THR A 410 -7.02 -11.14 20.19
C THR A 410 -8.36 -10.88 19.48
N THR A 411 -9.19 -10.00 20.03
CA THR A 411 -10.56 -9.80 19.55
C THR A 411 -10.74 -8.43 18.90
N LYS A 412 -11.02 -8.41 17.60
CA LYS A 412 -11.42 -7.19 16.87
C LYS A 412 -12.87 -6.83 17.16
N PHE A 413 -13.17 -5.53 17.30
CA PHE A 413 -14.55 -5.05 17.46
C PHE A 413 -15.46 -5.47 16.30
N SER A 414 -14.94 -5.46 15.06
CA SER A 414 -15.67 -5.90 13.86
C SER A 414 -16.06 -7.37 13.84
N SER A 415 -15.45 -8.22 14.67
CA SER A 415 -15.83 -9.63 14.81
C SER A 415 -16.97 -9.86 15.80
N VAL A 416 -17.26 -8.88 16.67
CA VAL A 416 -18.24 -9.01 17.75
C VAL A 416 -19.43 -8.05 17.59
N VAL A 417 -19.19 -6.81 17.13
CA VAL A 417 -20.24 -5.85 16.81
C VAL A 417 -20.47 -5.84 15.30
N THR A 418 -21.62 -6.34 14.88
CA THR A 418 -21.94 -6.57 13.46
C THR A 418 -23.28 -5.95 13.09
N THR A 419 -23.37 -5.46 11.85
CA THR A 419 -24.58 -4.88 11.28
C THR A 419 -25.16 -5.84 10.26
N LYS A 420 -26.49 -5.81 10.12
CA LYS A 420 -27.20 -6.56 9.10
C LYS A 420 -28.32 -5.72 8.50
N VAL A 421 -28.49 -5.81 7.18
CA VAL A 421 -29.73 -5.39 6.53
C VAL A 421 -30.71 -6.56 6.61
N ASP A 422 -31.80 -6.38 7.36
CA ASP A 422 -32.73 -7.46 7.72
C ASP A 422 -33.79 -7.69 6.65
N SER A 423 -34.29 -6.62 6.05
CA SER A 423 -35.28 -6.68 4.96
C SER A 423 -35.28 -5.40 4.14
N ALA A 424 -35.80 -5.49 2.93
CA ALA A 424 -36.06 -4.34 2.06
C ALA A 424 -37.35 -4.58 1.27
N SER A 425 -38.13 -3.52 1.06
CA SER A 425 -39.36 -3.53 0.27
C SER A 425 -39.51 -2.23 -0.50
N PHE A 426 -39.69 -2.32 -1.81
CA PHE A 426 -39.96 -1.23 -2.73
C PHE A 426 -41.44 -1.18 -3.12
N ASP A 427 -42.05 -0.02 -2.95
CA ASP A 427 -43.40 0.29 -3.44
C ASP A 427 -43.30 1.11 -4.73
N ALA A 428 -43.57 0.46 -5.86
CA ALA A 428 -43.53 1.09 -7.18
C ALA A 428 -44.61 2.16 -7.38
N ALA A 429 -45.71 2.13 -6.62
CA ALA A 429 -46.76 3.15 -6.73
C ALA A 429 -46.32 4.49 -6.12
N THR A 430 -45.50 4.45 -5.08
CA THR A 430 -44.99 5.64 -4.38
C THR A 430 -43.52 5.93 -4.66
N ASN A 431 -42.82 5.04 -5.38
CA ASN A 431 -41.37 5.05 -5.56
C ASN A 431 -40.57 5.07 -4.24
N LYS A 432 -41.08 4.41 -3.20
CA LYS A 432 -40.43 4.37 -1.89
C LYS A 432 -39.84 3.01 -1.60
N LEU A 433 -38.56 3.01 -1.22
CA LEU A 433 -37.85 1.85 -0.72
C LEU A 433 -37.73 1.93 0.81
N THR A 434 -38.30 0.97 1.51
CA THR A 434 -38.16 0.79 2.96
C THR A 434 -37.14 -0.29 3.26
N VAL A 435 -36.21 -0.03 4.17
CA VAL A 435 -35.12 -0.95 4.56
C VAL A 435 -35.05 -1.05 6.07
N ALA A 436 -35.19 -2.26 6.61
CA ALA A 436 -34.94 -2.52 8.03
C ALA A 436 -33.53 -3.06 8.22
N PHE A 437 -32.84 -2.60 9.28
CA PHE A 437 -31.50 -3.07 9.62
C PHE A 437 -31.27 -3.08 11.12
N SER A 438 -30.31 -3.89 11.56
CA SER A 438 -29.98 -4.09 12.97
C SER A 438 -28.48 -4.13 13.22
N VAL A 439 -28.09 -3.82 14.46
CA VAL A 439 -26.73 -3.92 14.98
C VAL A 439 -26.75 -4.84 16.20
N ALA A 440 -25.92 -5.88 16.18
CA ALA A 440 -25.80 -6.88 17.23
C ALA A 440 -24.42 -6.83 17.89
N GLY A 441 -24.33 -7.26 19.16
CA GLY A 441 -23.08 -7.43 19.91
C GLY A 441 -22.48 -6.18 20.53
N ALA A 442 -23.09 -5.01 20.34
CA ALA A 442 -22.79 -3.81 21.10
C ALA A 442 -23.20 -3.98 22.59
N ASP A 443 -22.60 -3.19 23.47
CA ASP A 443 -22.91 -3.21 24.91
C ASP A 443 -24.38 -2.79 25.15
N ALA A 444 -25.00 -3.26 26.24
CA ALA A 444 -26.42 -3.01 26.52
C ALA A 444 -26.79 -1.52 26.65
N SER A 445 -25.83 -0.66 26.99
CA SER A 445 -25.99 0.79 27.09
C SER A 445 -25.42 1.55 25.88
N ALA A 446 -25.04 0.84 24.81
CA ALA A 446 -24.38 1.44 23.66
C ALA A 446 -25.26 2.49 22.96
N LEU A 447 -24.64 3.59 22.55
CA LEU A 447 -25.20 4.61 21.66
C LEU A 447 -24.71 4.35 20.24
N VAL A 448 -25.51 3.61 19.48
CA VAL A 448 -25.21 3.30 18.07
C VAL A 448 -25.84 4.36 17.17
N LYS A 449 -25.01 5.02 16.36
CA LYS A 449 -25.44 6.06 15.40
C LYS A 449 -25.17 5.62 13.97
N PRO A 450 -26.19 5.22 13.19
CA PRO A 450 -25.98 4.79 11.81
C PRO A 450 -25.86 5.98 10.85
N THR A 451 -24.93 5.87 9.91
CA THR A 451 -25.01 6.57 8.63
C THR A 451 -25.57 5.60 7.60
N VAL A 452 -26.61 6.00 6.86
CA VAL A 452 -27.25 5.20 5.82
C VAL A 452 -27.07 5.90 4.49
N VAL A 453 -26.63 5.16 3.47
CA VAL A 453 -26.47 5.65 2.10
C VAL A 453 -27.17 4.69 1.13
N VAL A 454 -27.97 5.22 0.21
CA VAL A 454 -28.59 4.47 -0.88
C VAL A 454 -28.11 5.02 -2.21
N SER A 455 -27.45 4.20 -3.03
CA SER A 455 -26.98 4.61 -4.37
C SER A 455 -27.62 3.74 -5.45
N LEU A 456 -27.91 4.32 -6.62
CA LEU A 456 -28.64 3.65 -7.70
C LEU A 456 -27.65 3.18 -8.77
N TYR A 457 -27.65 1.89 -9.07
CA TYR A 457 -26.85 1.33 -10.15
C TYR A 457 -27.37 1.80 -11.51
N GLY A 458 -26.47 2.09 -12.44
CA GLY A 458 -26.83 2.46 -13.81
C GLY A 458 -26.57 1.32 -14.80
N TYR A 459 -27.53 1.11 -15.71
CA TYR A 459 -27.38 0.28 -16.90
C TYR A 459 -26.87 -1.15 -16.63
N ASP A 460 -27.28 -1.74 -15.50
CA ASP A 460 -26.84 -3.07 -15.09
C ASP A 460 -25.30 -3.23 -14.96
N THR A 461 -24.60 -2.13 -14.67
CA THR A 461 -23.16 -2.12 -14.44
C THR A 461 -22.82 -2.07 -12.95
N LYS A 462 -21.52 -2.19 -12.62
CA LYS A 462 -21.04 -1.99 -11.25
C LYS A 462 -21.12 -0.54 -10.77
N ASP A 463 -21.28 0.46 -11.61
CA ASP A 463 -21.19 1.85 -11.13
C ASP A 463 -22.55 2.46 -10.83
N PHE A 464 -22.53 3.44 -9.94
CA PHE A 464 -23.72 4.19 -9.59
C PHE A 464 -23.88 5.37 -10.54
N ILE A 465 -25.02 5.41 -11.24
CA ILE A 465 -25.42 6.58 -12.02
C ILE A 465 -25.98 7.69 -11.12
N VAL A 466 -26.45 7.32 -9.92
CA VAL A 466 -26.79 8.24 -8.84
C VAL A 466 -26.09 7.82 -7.55
N SER A 467 -25.18 8.68 -7.06
CA SER A 467 -24.61 8.55 -5.72
C SER A 467 -25.59 9.02 -4.66
N GLY A 468 -25.79 8.24 -3.60
CA GLY A 468 -26.51 8.71 -2.41
C GLY A 468 -25.80 9.87 -1.69
N HIS A 469 -24.46 9.89 -1.73
CA HIS A 469 -23.63 10.98 -1.22
C HIS A 469 -23.61 12.23 -2.14
N GLY A 470 -24.08 12.12 -3.37
CA GLY A 470 -24.26 13.28 -4.26
C GLY A 470 -25.25 14.29 -3.67
N SER A 471 -25.30 15.50 -4.23
CA SER A 471 -26.26 16.53 -3.83
C SER A 471 -27.12 16.96 -5.01
N GLN A 472 -28.32 17.46 -4.73
CA GLN A 472 -29.16 18.16 -5.71
C GLN A 472 -28.87 19.67 -5.72
N ALA A 473 -29.58 20.41 -6.57
CA ALA A 473 -29.53 21.88 -6.61
C ALA A 473 -29.87 22.54 -5.26
N ASP A 474 -30.60 21.83 -4.38
CA ASP A 474 -30.89 22.26 -3.00
C ASP A 474 -29.68 22.12 -2.04
N THR A 475 -28.54 21.62 -2.52
CA THR A 475 -27.31 21.34 -1.77
C THR A 475 -27.41 20.27 -0.68
N LEU A 476 -28.58 19.65 -0.52
CA LEU A 476 -28.82 18.54 0.38
C LEU A 476 -28.45 17.23 -0.31
N ARG A 477 -28.12 16.20 0.50
CA ARG A 477 -27.74 14.90 -0.03
C ARG A 477 -28.87 14.24 -0.81
N ASN A 478 -28.51 13.43 -1.80
CA ASN A 478 -29.44 12.66 -2.59
C ASN A 478 -30.18 11.66 -1.71
N LEU A 479 -29.45 10.71 -1.15
CA LEU A 479 -29.95 9.58 -0.38
C LEU A 479 -28.90 9.14 0.65
N GLU A 480 -28.39 10.11 1.40
CA GLU A 480 -27.55 9.88 2.56
C GLU A 480 -28.19 10.52 3.77
N TRP A 481 -28.20 9.78 4.87
CA TRP A 481 -28.70 10.24 6.15
C TRP A 481 -27.68 9.94 7.24
N THR A 482 -27.42 10.93 8.08
CA THR A 482 -26.67 10.80 9.32
C THR A 482 -27.37 11.60 10.41
N GLU A 483 -27.51 11.06 11.61
CA GLU A 483 -28.14 11.75 12.74
C GLU A 483 -27.57 13.17 12.91
N ALA A 484 -28.46 14.15 13.11
CA ALA A 484 -28.14 15.57 13.32
C ALA A 484 -27.40 16.28 12.17
N SER A 485 -27.19 15.64 11.01
CA SER A 485 -26.61 16.31 9.85
C SER A 485 -27.57 17.33 9.24
N THR A 486 -27.07 18.53 8.97
CA THR A 486 -27.80 19.59 8.25
C THR A 486 -27.91 19.33 6.74
N LYS A 487 -27.22 18.30 6.25
CA LYS A 487 -27.22 17.90 4.83
C LYS A 487 -28.22 16.79 4.51
N ASN A 488 -28.92 16.26 5.52
CA ASN A 488 -30.01 15.31 5.31
C ASN A 488 -31.10 15.96 4.44
N SER A 489 -31.69 15.17 3.55
CA SER A 489 -32.85 15.58 2.76
C SER A 489 -34.07 14.73 3.11
N ASN A 490 -35.26 15.20 2.75
CA ASN A 490 -36.49 14.42 2.91
C ASN A 490 -36.55 13.19 1.99
N ARG A 491 -35.58 13.02 1.07
CA ARG A 491 -35.47 11.86 0.19
C ARG A 491 -34.97 10.62 0.93
N LEU A 492 -34.38 10.75 2.12
CA LEU A 492 -34.03 9.63 2.97
C LEU A 492 -34.30 9.96 4.45
N THR A 493 -35.17 9.18 5.08
CA THR A 493 -35.44 9.26 6.51
C THR A 493 -35.04 7.97 7.21
N VAL A 494 -34.67 8.06 8.49
CA VAL A 494 -34.32 6.91 9.33
C VAL A 494 -35.07 7.04 10.66
N ASP A 495 -35.70 5.95 11.10
CA ASP A 495 -36.44 5.85 12.37
C ASP A 495 -35.89 4.70 13.22
N PRO A 496 -35.62 4.89 14.53
CA PRO A 496 -35.62 6.17 15.23
C PRO A 496 -34.55 7.12 14.69
N ALA A 497 -34.90 8.40 14.54
CA ALA A 497 -34.01 9.44 14.01
C ALA A 497 -32.93 9.89 15.02
N VAL A 498 -33.16 9.64 16.31
CA VAL A 498 -32.24 9.96 17.40
C VAL A 498 -31.83 8.66 18.07
N ALA A 499 -30.52 8.43 18.21
CA ALA A 499 -30.03 7.22 18.85
C ALA A 499 -30.44 7.16 20.32
N VAL A 500 -30.93 5.99 20.75
CA VAL A 500 -31.29 5.69 22.14
C VAL A 500 -30.33 4.64 22.69
N ALA A 501 -30.01 4.72 23.99
CA ALA A 501 -29.13 3.76 24.64
C ALA A 501 -29.72 2.34 24.54
N GLY A 502 -28.92 1.39 24.05
CA GLY A 502 -29.37 0.01 23.80
C GLY A 502 -30.24 -0.16 22.55
N GLY A 503 -30.42 0.88 21.73
CA GLY A 503 -31.10 0.79 20.45
C GLY A 503 -30.32 -0.07 19.46
N THR A 504 -30.98 -1.06 18.86
CA THR A 504 -30.34 -2.06 17.99
C THR A 504 -31.02 -2.22 16.63
N THR A 505 -32.12 -1.54 16.36
CA THR A 505 -32.92 -1.70 15.14
C THR A 505 -33.37 -0.35 14.59
N TRP A 506 -33.36 -0.22 13.27
CA TRP A 506 -33.78 0.99 12.56
C TRP A 506 -34.51 0.64 11.26
N THR A 507 -35.31 1.58 10.77
CA THR A 507 -35.96 1.55 9.47
C THR A 507 -35.59 2.80 8.68
N ALA A 508 -34.97 2.63 7.51
CA ALA A 508 -34.72 3.68 6.55
C ALA A 508 -35.79 3.70 5.45
N THR A 509 -36.26 4.87 5.04
CA THR A 509 -37.18 5.04 3.90
C THR A 509 -36.57 6.00 2.88
N ALA A 510 -36.20 5.47 1.72
CA ALA A 510 -35.68 6.21 0.58
C ALA A 510 -36.81 6.53 -0.41
N ASP A 511 -37.01 7.81 -0.72
CA ASP A 511 -37.93 8.29 -1.76
C ASP A 511 -37.16 8.47 -3.07
N LEU A 512 -37.45 7.60 -4.03
CA LEU A 512 -36.79 7.54 -5.33
C LEU A 512 -37.54 8.36 -6.40
N SER A 513 -38.57 9.13 -6.04
CA SER A 513 -39.42 9.86 -6.99
C SER A 513 -38.63 10.79 -7.92
N THR A 514 -37.53 11.38 -7.43
CA THR A 514 -36.62 12.22 -8.25
C THR A 514 -36.03 11.46 -9.45
N TRP A 515 -35.88 10.14 -9.35
CA TRP A 515 -35.30 9.28 -10.40
C TRP A 515 -36.31 8.27 -10.96
N ALA A 516 -37.61 8.51 -10.78
CA ALA A 516 -38.67 7.59 -11.22
C ALA A 516 -38.61 7.29 -12.73
N SER A 517 -38.19 8.24 -13.57
CA SER A 517 -38.01 8.01 -15.01
C SER A 517 -36.92 6.99 -15.31
N MET A 518 -35.81 7.01 -14.57
CA MET A 518 -34.71 6.05 -14.72
C MET A 518 -35.09 4.66 -14.21
N VAL A 519 -35.98 4.59 -13.21
CA VAL A 519 -36.54 3.31 -12.74
C VAL A 519 -37.52 2.76 -13.79
N ALA A 520 -38.39 3.62 -14.33
CA ALA A 520 -39.40 3.23 -15.31
C ALA A 520 -38.81 2.79 -16.65
N ASP A 521 -37.74 3.43 -17.13
CA ASP A 521 -37.08 3.09 -18.40
C ASP A 521 -36.04 1.95 -18.27
N GLY A 522 -35.86 1.41 -17.06
CA GLY A 522 -34.94 0.31 -16.77
C GLY A 522 -33.47 0.71 -16.68
N THR A 523 -33.12 2.00 -16.76
CA THR A 523 -31.75 2.48 -16.51
C THR A 523 -31.30 2.15 -15.08
N VAL A 524 -32.22 2.20 -14.11
CA VAL A 524 -32.00 1.80 -12.72
C VAL A 524 -32.93 0.63 -12.39
N LYS A 525 -32.35 -0.56 -12.19
CA LYS A 525 -33.09 -1.75 -11.72
C LYS A 525 -32.75 -2.13 -10.29
N LYS A 526 -31.57 -1.74 -9.82
CA LYS A 526 -31.02 -2.14 -8.51
C LYS A 526 -30.45 -0.94 -7.77
N VAL A 527 -30.51 -0.99 -6.45
CA VAL A 527 -29.86 -0.02 -5.57
C VAL A 527 -28.95 -0.69 -4.56
N GLN A 528 -27.87 -0.02 -4.19
CA GLN A 528 -27.00 -0.43 -3.10
C GLN A 528 -27.36 0.35 -1.85
N VAL A 529 -27.71 -0.37 -0.79
CA VAL A 529 -27.81 0.17 0.57
C VAL A 529 -26.49 -0.08 1.28
N ALA A 530 -25.94 0.93 1.93
CA ALA A 530 -24.81 0.84 2.84
C ALA A 530 -25.20 1.40 4.20
N VAL A 531 -24.96 0.64 5.26
CA VAL A 531 -25.15 1.02 6.66
C VAL A 531 -23.79 1.06 7.33
N LEU A 532 -23.40 2.24 7.77
CA LEU A 532 -22.12 2.58 8.37
C LEU A 532 -22.36 2.98 9.83
N PRO A 533 -22.46 2.03 10.77
CA PRO A 533 -22.68 2.36 12.17
C PRO A 533 -21.45 3.03 12.79
N ALA A 534 -21.69 3.99 13.68
CA ALA A 534 -20.67 4.60 14.53
C ALA A 534 -20.98 4.29 16.00
N VAL A 535 -19.98 3.79 16.71
CA VAL A 535 -20.01 3.52 18.16
C VAL A 535 -18.70 4.04 18.75
N GLY A 536 -18.77 4.70 19.91
CA GLY A 536 -17.58 5.19 20.62
C GLY A 536 -16.87 4.09 21.41
N LEU A 537 -15.59 4.29 21.70
CA LEU A 537 -14.79 3.37 22.53
C LEU A 537 -15.42 3.14 23.91
N ASN A 538 -15.87 4.22 24.56
CA ASN A 538 -16.89 4.14 25.60
C ASN A 538 -18.26 4.12 24.90
N GLN A 539 -18.82 2.92 24.76
CA GLN A 539 -20.05 2.71 23.99
C GLN A 539 -21.25 3.47 24.58
N ALA A 540 -21.25 3.76 25.88
CA ALA A 540 -22.32 4.50 26.55
C ALA A 540 -22.29 6.02 26.29
N GLN A 541 -21.32 6.51 25.51
CA GLN A 541 -21.14 7.92 25.20
C GLN A 541 -21.11 8.12 23.67
N PRO A 542 -21.58 9.28 23.16
CA PRO A 542 -21.48 9.58 21.73
C PRO A 542 -20.00 9.63 21.29
N VAL A 543 -19.76 9.33 20.02
CA VAL A 543 -18.44 9.54 19.39
C VAL A 543 -18.06 11.01 19.49
N SER A 544 -16.83 11.29 19.92
CA SER A 544 -16.28 12.63 20.07
C SER A 544 -14.76 12.60 19.93
N THR A 545 -14.11 13.77 20.06
CA THR A 545 -12.64 13.86 20.10
C THR A 545 -12.02 13.16 21.31
N THR A 546 -12.76 13.04 22.42
CA THR A 546 -12.31 12.34 23.64
C THR A 546 -12.85 10.91 23.75
N ASN A 547 -13.82 10.55 22.90
CA ASN A 547 -14.38 9.21 22.77
C ASN A 547 -14.36 8.77 21.30
N PRO A 548 -13.21 8.35 20.77
CA PRO A 548 -13.06 8.01 19.36
C PRO A 548 -13.95 6.83 18.97
N ALA A 549 -14.33 6.76 17.70
CA ALA A 549 -15.09 5.63 17.17
C ALA A 549 -14.27 4.33 17.19
N ILE A 550 -14.96 3.20 17.32
CA ILE A 550 -14.39 1.85 17.16
C ILE A 550 -14.73 1.27 15.78
N ALA A 551 -13.85 0.44 15.25
CA ALA A 551 -13.98 -0.23 13.97
C ALA A 551 -14.86 -1.48 14.11
N ILE A 552 -16.16 -1.29 13.88
CA ILE A 552 -17.17 -2.36 13.90
C ILE A 552 -17.53 -2.78 12.46
N ALA A 553 -18.25 -3.89 12.29
CA ALA A 553 -18.69 -4.33 10.96
C ALA A 553 -20.01 -3.65 10.58
N GLY A 554 -19.97 -2.85 9.52
CA GLY A 554 -21.16 -2.32 8.84
C GLY A 554 -21.73 -3.33 7.86
N ALA A 555 -22.76 -2.92 7.12
CA ALA A 555 -23.45 -3.81 6.18
C ALA A 555 -23.70 -3.15 4.82
N THR A 556 -23.68 -3.96 3.78
CA THR A 556 -24.15 -3.59 2.45
C THR A 556 -25.19 -4.61 1.99
N ALA A 557 -26.24 -4.14 1.31
CA ALA A 557 -27.23 -5.00 0.67
C ALA A 557 -27.66 -4.39 -0.66
N THR A 558 -27.74 -5.22 -1.70
CA THR A 558 -28.31 -4.79 -2.97
C THR A 558 -29.77 -5.17 -3.02
N VAL A 559 -30.63 -4.22 -3.39
CA VAL A 559 -32.06 -4.42 -3.57
C VAL A 559 -32.38 -4.35 -5.05
N ASP A 560 -33.02 -5.40 -5.57
CA ASP A 560 -33.66 -5.38 -6.87
C ASP A 560 -35.03 -4.71 -6.75
N LEU A 561 -35.20 -3.57 -7.40
CA LEU A 561 -36.44 -2.80 -7.36
C LEU A 561 -37.57 -3.49 -8.12
N VAL A 562 -37.25 -4.25 -9.17
CA VAL A 562 -38.22 -4.98 -9.98
C VAL A 562 -38.62 -6.27 -9.28
N GLY A 563 -37.63 -7.03 -8.81
CA GLY A 563 -37.84 -8.26 -8.04
C GLY A 563 -38.37 -8.02 -6.62
N ASN A 564 -38.32 -6.77 -6.15
CA ASN A 564 -38.69 -6.35 -4.80
C ASN A 564 -38.05 -7.20 -3.69
N ALA A 565 -36.73 -7.43 -3.80
CA ALA A 565 -36.02 -8.33 -2.91
C ALA A 565 -34.54 -7.91 -2.73
N ILE A 566 -33.96 -8.28 -1.60
CA ILE A 566 -32.51 -8.26 -1.40
C ILE A 566 -31.92 -9.41 -2.24
N VAL A 567 -30.96 -9.08 -3.09
CA VAL A 567 -30.29 -10.06 -3.96
C VAL A 567 -28.83 -10.26 -3.55
N PRO A 568 -28.35 -11.52 -3.49
CA PRO A 568 -26.94 -11.79 -3.23
C PRO A 568 -26.09 -11.40 -4.44
N ALA A 569 -24.84 -11.01 -4.18
CA ALA A 569 -23.79 -10.84 -5.20
C ALA A 569 -24.16 -9.91 -6.38
N ALA A 570 -24.53 -8.66 -6.10
CA ALA A 570 -24.72 -7.66 -7.14
C ALA A 570 -23.43 -7.25 -7.88
N TYR A 571 -23.59 -6.38 -8.87
CA TYR A 571 -22.51 -5.91 -9.73
C TYR A 571 -21.27 -5.42 -8.95
N GLY A 572 -20.16 -6.07 -9.23
CA GLY A 572 -18.85 -5.73 -8.69
C GLY A 572 -18.62 -6.03 -7.20
N THR A 573 -19.55 -6.72 -6.53
CA THR A 573 -19.40 -7.11 -5.11
C THR A 573 -18.27 -8.13 -4.91
N ALA A 574 -18.04 -9.01 -5.88
CA ALA A 574 -17.01 -10.04 -5.84
C ALA A 574 -15.64 -9.57 -6.40
N ILE A 575 -15.46 -8.30 -6.75
CA ILE A 575 -14.21 -7.85 -7.42
C ILE A 575 -13.04 -7.84 -6.43
N VAL A 576 -13.22 -7.21 -5.26
CA VAL A 576 -12.19 -7.07 -4.22
C VAL A 576 -12.75 -7.56 -2.89
N ASP A 577 -11.90 -8.16 -2.06
CA ASP A 577 -12.23 -8.62 -0.72
C ASP A 577 -11.65 -7.66 0.35
N THR A 578 -12.51 -7.21 1.26
CA THR A 578 -12.11 -6.38 2.40
C THR A 578 -11.12 -7.07 3.33
N ALA A 579 -11.20 -8.39 3.49
CA ALA A 579 -10.22 -9.16 4.24
C ALA A 579 -8.83 -9.05 3.63
N LYS A 580 -8.72 -9.05 2.28
CA LYS A 580 -7.45 -8.86 1.57
C LYS A 580 -6.87 -7.47 1.82
N CYS A 581 -7.67 -6.41 1.73
CA CYS A 581 -7.23 -5.06 2.09
C CYS A 581 -6.79 -4.95 3.56
N ASN A 582 -7.55 -5.57 4.47
CA ASN A 582 -7.27 -5.57 5.90
C ASN A 582 -6.07 -6.44 6.28
N LYS A 583 -5.50 -7.24 5.38
CA LYS A 583 -4.18 -7.86 5.63
C LYS A 583 -3.13 -6.78 5.84
N CYS A 584 -3.15 -5.70 5.06
CA CYS A 584 -2.23 -4.57 5.21
C CYS A 584 -2.76 -3.47 6.13
N HIS A 585 -4.06 -3.14 6.02
CA HIS A 585 -4.64 -1.98 6.72
C HIS A 585 -5.18 -2.31 8.12
N GLU A 586 -5.30 -3.60 8.49
CA GLU A 586 -5.95 -4.14 9.69
C GLU A 586 -7.45 -3.85 9.84
N ALA A 587 -7.84 -2.58 9.69
CA ALA A 587 -9.20 -2.08 9.59
C ALA A 587 -9.20 -0.80 8.72
N LEU A 588 -9.51 -0.95 7.43
CA LEU A 588 -9.50 0.11 6.41
C LEU A 588 -10.05 1.46 6.88
N GLY A 589 -11.18 1.48 7.58
CA GLY A 589 -11.81 2.72 8.05
C GLY A 589 -10.91 3.57 8.94
N THR A 590 -10.00 2.95 9.70
CA THR A 590 -9.06 3.66 10.59
C THR A 590 -7.92 4.36 9.86
N THR A 591 -7.63 3.95 8.62
CA THR A 591 -6.62 4.61 7.76
C THR A 591 -7.17 5.84 7.05
N PHE A 592 -8.49 5.86 6.80
CA PHE A 592 -9.17 6.89 6.01
C PHE A 592 -10.16 7.68 6.90
N HIS A 593 -11.27 8.19 6.32
CA HIS A 593 -12.23 9.10 6.95
C HIS A 593 -12.47 8.89 8.45
N SER A 594 -12.94 7.71 8.84
CA SER A 594 -13.09 7.28 10.24
C SER A 594 -13.42 5.78 10.28
N PRO A 595 -13.32 5.13 11.45
CA PRO A 595 -13.63 3.70 11.61
C PRO A 595 -14.97 3.27 11.00
N SER A 596 -16.01 4.11 11.05
CA SER A 596 -17.33 3.78 10.51
C SER A 596 -17.36 3.77 8.97
N TYR A 597 -16.57 4.59 8.28
CA TYR A 597 -16.63 4.71 6.82
C TYR A 597 -15.93 3.58 6.04
N GLY A 598 -15.08 2.80 6.71
CA GLY A 598 -14.53 1.54 6.17
C GLY A 598 -15.16 0.29 6.77
N SER A 599 -16.29 0.44 7.49
CA SER A 599 -16.93 -0.65 8.23
C SER A 599 -17.69 -1.63 7.33
N ALA A 600 -18.20 -1.19 6.17
CA ALA A 600 -19.17 -1.93 5.38
C ALA A 600 -18.63 -2.36 4.00
N THR A 601 -17.59 -3.19 3.98
CA THR A 601 -16.96 -3.72 2.76
C THR A 601 -16.42 -2.65 1.79
N VAL A 602 -15.63 -3.05 0.79
CA VAL A 602 -15.17 -2.13 -0.28
C VAL A 602 -16.31 -1.60 -1.15
N VAL A 603 -17.47 -2.26 -1.14
CA VAL A 603 -18.65 -1.84 -1.89
C VAL A 603 -19.23 -0.54 -1.31
N ALA A 604 -19.20 -0.36 0.00
CA ALA A 604 -19.69 0.89 0.60
C ALA A 604 -18.85 2.09 0.17
N CYS A 605 -17.54 1.95 -0.04
CA CYS A 605 -16.71 3.05 -0.52
C CYS A 605 -17.25 3.62 -1.84
N ARG A 606 -17.75 2.76 -2.74
CA ARG A 606 -18.30 3.16 -4.04
C ARG A 606 -19.56 4.02 -3.91
N THR A 607 -20.30 3.97 -2.80
CA THR A 607 -21.51 4.80 -2.67
C THR A 607 -21.18 6.29 -2.66
N CYS A 608 -19.97 6.65 -2.22
CA CYS A 608 -19.41 7.99 -2.24
C CYS A 608 -18.33 8.19 -3.32
N HIS A 609 -17.54 7.14 -3.60
CA HIS A 609 -16.46 7.14 -4.59
C HIS A 609 -16.97 6.70 -5.96
N THR A 610 -17.60 7.64 -6.68
CA THR A 610 -18.27 7.36 -7.95
C THR A 610 -17.49 7.82 -9.17
N VAL A 611 -17.89 7.31 -10.32
CA VAL A 611 -17.30 7.61 -11.62
C VAL A 611 -17.68 9.01 -12.16
N ARG A 612 -18.70 9.65 -11.57
CA ARG A 612 -19.24 10.94 -12.04
C ARG A 612 -18.33 12.12 -11.76
N ASP A 613 -17.41 11.97 -10.81
CA ASP A 613 -16.57 13.05 -10.33
C ASP A 613 -15.09 12.77 -10.63
N GLY A 614 -14.35 13.83 -10.97
CA GLY A 614 -12.90 13.79 -10.95
C GLY A 614 -12.36 13.65 -9.53
N GLY A 615 -11.14 13.14 -9.40
CA GLY A 615 -10.45 13.04 -8.11
C GLY A 615 -10.32 14.40 -7.41
N SER A 616 -10.77 14.46 -6.16
CA SER A 616 -10.62 15.66 -5.33
C SER A 616 -9.20 15.79 -4.80
N HIS A 617 -8.59 14.66 -4.43
CA HIS A 617 -7.26 14.62 -3.81
C HIS A 617 -6.17 14.09 -4.75
N LEU A 618 -6.56 13.44 -5.85
CA LEU A 618 -5.66 12.92 -6.85
C LEU A 618 -5.95 13.62 -8.17
N GLU A 619 -4.94 14.26 -8.73
CA GLU A 619 -5.02 14.93 -10.02
C GLU A 619 -5.04 13.92 -11.17
N MET A 620 -5.75 14.24 -12.26
CA MET A 620 -5.86 13.38 -13.44
C MET A 620 -6.32 11.95 -13.13
N GLN A 621 -7.01 11.75 -12.02
CA GLN A 621 -7.62 10.49 -11.61
C GLN A 621 -9.12 10.66 -11.47
N SER A 622 -9.87 9.57 -11.52
CA SER A 622 -11.31 9.58 -11.22
C SER A 622 -11.53 9.41 -9.73
N ARG A 623 -12.62 9.95 -9.19
CA ARG A 623 -13.04 9.68 -7.80
C ARG A 623 -13.47 8.21 -7.60
N SER A 624 -13.72 7.47 -8.67
CA SER A 624 -14.09 6.05 -8.59
C SER A 624 -13.07 5.26 -7.77
N ILE A 625 -13.56 4.30 -6.97
CA ILE A 625 -12.68 3.56 -6.05
C ILE A 625 -11.57 2.78 -6.78
N ASP A 626 -11.85 2.29 -7.99
CA ASP A 626 -10.87 1.56 -8.81
C ASP A 626 -9.73 2.48 -9.26
N SER A 627 -10.01 3.74 -9.61
CA SER A 627 -8.97 4.72 -9.93
C SER A 627 -8.20 5.17 -8.69
N TYR A 628 -8.89 5.55 -7.60
CA TYR A 628 -8.22 5.99 -6.37
C TYR A 628 -7.26 4.93 -5.82
N VAL A 629 -7.72 3.69 -5.69
CA VAL A 629 -6.92 2.62 -5.09
C VAL A 629 -5.70 2.32 -5.95
N HIS A 630 -5.82 2.30 -7.29
CA HIS A 630 -4.68 2.08 -8.17
C HIS A 630 -3.67 3.24 -8.12
N ALA A 631 -4.12 4.50 -8.18
CA ALA A 631 -3.23 5.65 -8.14
C ALA A 631 -2.46 5.78 -6.81
N ILE A 632 -3.13 5.62 -5.66
CA ILE A 632 -2.50 5.74 -4.34
C ILE A 632 -1.48 4.61 -4.13
N HIS A 633 -1.79 3.39 -4.57
CA HIS A 633 -0.85 2.27 -4.45
C HIS A 633 0.26 2.28 -5.52
N SER A 634 0.14 3.16 -6.52
CA SER A 634 1.24 3.57 -7.41
C SER A 634 1.99 4.79 -6.86
N MET A 635 1.78 5.11 -5.58
CA MET A 635 2.43 6.19 -4.84
C MET A 635 2.20 7.60 -5.41
N GLN A 636 1.06 7.83 -6.08
CA GLN A 636 0.65 9.20 -6.39
C GLN A 636 0.20 9.89 -5.09
N PRO A 637 0.80 11.04 -4.72
CA PRO A 637 0.49 11.70 -3.46
C PRO A 637 -0.88 12.37 -3.51
N PHE A 638 -1.56 12.34 -2.36
CA PHE A 638 -2.75 13.14 -2.14
C PHE A 638 -2.43 14.62 -2.01
N ASP A 639 -3.33 15.45 -2.54
CA ASP A 639 -3.33 16.91 -2.39
C ASP A 639 -1.98 17.55 -2.76
N ILE A 640 -1.42 17.15 -3.90
CA ILE A 640 -0.12 17.65 -4.40
C ILE A 640 -0.07 19.18 -4.49
N GLN A 641 -1.21 19.84 -4.70
CA GLN A 641 -1.34 21.30 -4.70
C GLN A 641 -1.01 21.96 -3.35
N SER A 642 -1.09 21.21 -2.26
CA SER A 642 -0.81 21.66 -0.89
C SER A 642 0.65 21.45 -0.49
N ILE A 643 1.46 20.84 -1.36
CA ILE A 643 2.90 20.67 -1.16
C ILE A 643 3.62 21.92 -1.69
N ASP A 644 4.37 22.59 -0.83
CA ASP A 644 5.28 23.67 -1.21
C ASP A 644 6.64 23.08 -1.56
N PHE A 645 6.94 22.99 -2.86
CA PHE A 645 8.20 22.44 -3.34
C PHE A 645 9.39 23.37 -3.15
N SER A 646 9.17 24.62 -2.69
CA SER A 646 10.26 25.49 -2.26
C SER A 646 10.77 25.15 -0.85
N ASP A 647 9.98 24.42 -0.06
CA ASP A 647 10.44 23.82 1.20
C ASP A 647 11.23 22.53 0.89
N PRO A 648 12.54 22.48 1.18
CA PRO A 648 13.35 21.29 0.91
C PRO A 648 12.89 20.05 1.68
N VAL A 649 12.22 20.21 2.83
CA VAL A 649 11.66 19.08 3.58
C VAL A 649 10.42 18.53 2.88
N ALA A 650 9.51 19.40 2.46
CA ALA A 650 8.31 18.99 1.73
C ALA A 650 8.66 18.34 0.39
N SER A 651 9.61 18.91 -0.35
CA SER A 651 10.11 18.31 -1.61
C SER A 651 10.75 16.94 -1.38
N MET A 652 11.62 16.79 -0.37
CA MET A 652 12.24 15.49 -0.05
C MET A 652 11.20 14.44 0.35
N ARG A 653 10.17 14.82 1.12
CA ARG A 653 9.09 13.89 1.50
C ARG A 653 8.24 13.47 0.30
N TYR A 654 8.00 14.38 -0.64
CA TYR A 654 7.35 14.04 -1.91
C TYR A 654 8.20 13.01 -2.67
N ASP A 655 9.50 13.25 -2.85
CA ASP A 655 10.40 12.34 -3.57
C ASP A 655 10.42 10.96 -2.93
N HIS A 656 10.56 10.88 -1.60
CA HIS A 656 10.51 9.62 -0.87
C HIS A 656 9.17 8.88 -1.03
N HIS A 657 8.05 9.63 -1.07
CA HIS A 657 6.74 9.03 -1.26
C HIS A 657 6.60 8.41 -2.64
N VAL A 658 6.87 9.17 -3.71
CA VAL A 658 6.69 8.68 -5.09
C VAL A 658 7.70 7.59 -5.47
N GLU A 659 8.87 7.54 -4.81
CA GLU A 659 9.88 6.50 -4.99
C GLU A 659 9.60 5.24 -4.13
N SER A 660 8.59 5.27 -3.24
CA SER A 660 8.21 4.12 -2.42
C SER A 660 7.67 2.95 -3.27
N THR A 661 7.67 1.76 -2.69
CA THR A 661 7.21 0.53 -3.37
C THR A 661 6.03 -0.07 -2.64
N TYR A 662 5.09 -0.64 -3.40
CA TYR A 662 3.96 -1.37 -2.83
C TYR A 662 4.46 -2.54 -1.95
N PRO A 663 3.85 -2.82 -0.77
CA PRO A 663 4.42 -3.76 0.21
C PRO A 663 4.71 -5.18 -0.29
N ASN A 664 3.97 -5.72 -1.27
CA ASN A 664 4.29 -7.00 -1.92
C ASN A 664 5.53 -6.95 -2.85
N PHE A 665 6.32 -5.89 -2.77
CA PHE A 665 7.50 -5.58 -3.59
C PHE A 665 7.20 -5.28 -5.05
N THR A 666 5.97 -5.51 -5.50
CA THR A 666 5.43 -5.11 -6.80
C THR A 666 3.90 -4.97 -6.71
N ILE A 667 3.34 -4.07 -7.51
CA ILE A 667 1.92 -3.79 -7.74
C ILE A 667 1.30 -4.80 -8.73
N LEU A 668 2.12 -5.61 -9.40
CA LEU A 668 1.67 -6.64 -10.34
C LEU A 668 0.92 -7.80 -9.66
N ASN A 669 0.98 -7.90 -8.33
CA ASN A 669 0.15 -8.83 -7.55
C ASN A 669 -1.31 -8.34 -7.47
N CYS A 670 -2.08 -8.50 -8.54
CA CYS A 670 -3.50 -8.14 -8.58
C CYS A 670 -4.33 -8.81 -7.47
N GLU A 671 -4.00 -10.06 -7.13
CA GLU A 671 -4.69 -10.86 -6.12
C GLU A 671 -4.37 -10.46 -4.68
N SER A 672 -3.49 -9.48 -4.48
CA SER A 672 -3.33 -8.78 -3.20
C SER A 672 -4.62 -8.07 -2.76
N CYS A 673 -5.46 -7.67 -3.72
CA CYS A 673 -6.73 -6.99 -3.50
C CYS A 673 -7.89 -7.73 -4.18
N HIS A 674 -7.73 -8.07 -5.46
CA HIS A 674 -8.79 -8.67 -6.26
C HIS A 674 -9.01 -10.15 -5.91
N ASN A 675 -10.23 -10.63 -6.10
CA ASN A 675 -10.49 -12.07 -6.13
C ASN A 675 -9.96 -12.69 -7.43
N PRO A 676 -9.65 -13.99 -7.45
CA PRO A 676 -9.20 -14.66 -8.68
C PRO A 676 -10.16 -14.42 -9.85
N ASN A 677 -9.61 -14.12 -11.03
CA ASN A 677 -10.34 -13.85 -12.27
C ASN A 677 -11.21 -12.56 -12.29
N THR A 678 -10.97 -11.59 -11.42
CA THR A 678 -11.75 -10.32 -11.38
C THR A 678 -10.93 -9.05 -11.65
N TYR A 679 -9.71 -9.21 -12.17
CA TYR A 679 -8.73 -8.13 -12.36
C TYR A 679 -8.38 -7.86 -13.83
N GLU A 680 -9.18 -8.36 -14.77
CA GLU A 680 -8.99 -8.04 -16.18
C GLU A 680 -9.50 -6.65 -16.56
N VAL A 681 -9.02 -6.17 -17.70
CA VAL A 681 -9.33 -4.84 -18.24
C VAL A 681 -10.85 -4.68 -18.37
N PRO A 682 -11.46 -3.68 -17.72
CA PRO A 682 -12.90 -3.49 -17.77
C PRO A 682 -13.34 -2.85 -19.09
N ASP A 683 -14.60 -3.07 -19.45
CA ASP A 683 -15.26 -2.48 -20.61
C ASP A 683 -16.64 -1.93 -20.25
N GLN A 684 -17.28 -1.30 -21.23
CA GLN A 684 -18.59 -0.67 -21.08
C GLN A 684 -19.74 -1.64 -20.75
N PHE A 685 -19.56 -2.97 -20.89
CA PHE A 685 -20.59 -3.92 -20.43
C PHE A 685 -20.59 -4.08 -18.91
N ARG A 686 -19.46 -3.80 -18.26
CA ARG A 686 -19.27 -4.06 -16.82
C ARG A 686 -19.25 -2.79 -15.98
N THR A 687 -18.91 -1.66 -16.57
CA THR A 687 -18.65 -0.40 -15.86
C THR A 687 -18.96 0.79 -16.76
N LEU A 688 -19.41 1.90 -16.16
CA LEU A 688 -19.68 3.15 -16.87
C LEU A 688 -18.37 3.87 -17.24
N PRO A 689 -18.42 4.84 -18.17
CA PRO A 689 -17.43 5.92 -18.27
C PRO A 689 -17.10 6.58 -16.93
N GLY A 690 -16.01 7.34 -16.86
CA GLY A 690 -15.73 8.16 -15.68
C GLY A 690 -15.02 9.47 -15.96
N VAL A 691 -15.13 10.39 -15.00
CA VAL A 691 -14.50 11.71 -15.03
C VAL A 691 -13.13 11.63 -14.37
N LEU A 692 -12.10 12.14 -15.04
CA LEU A 692 -10.78 12.41 -14.51
C LEU A 692 -10.69 13.89 -14.11
N SER A 693 -10.08 14.19 -12.97
CA SER A 693 -9.80 15.57 -12.55
C SER A 693 -8.76 16.24 -13.46
N ALA A 694 -8.70 17.57 -13.45
CA ALA A 694 -7.62 18.30 -14.10
C ALA A 694 -6.28 18.10 -13.37
N ALA A 695 -5.17 18.37 -14.06
CA ALA A 695 -3.87 18.56 -13.43
C ALA A 695 -3.91 19.72 -12.41
N ARG A 696 -3.07 19.64 -11.40
CA ARG A 696 -2.95 20.65 -10.34
C ARG A 696 -1.78 21.58 -10.61
N THR A 697 -1.97 22.86 -10.27
CA THR A 697 -0.88 23.82 -10.18
C THR A 697 -0.08 23.55 -8.91
N LEU A 698 1.24 23.50 -9.04
CA LEU A 698 2.15 23.23 -7.94
C LEU A 698 2.75 24.54 -7.40
N THR A 699 2.99 24.59 -6.09
CA THR A 699 3.66 25.72 -5.45
C THR A 699 5.17 25.45 -5.43
N GLY A 700 5.98 26.42 -5.88
CA GLY A 700 7.45 26.31 -5.79
C GLY A 700 8.12 25.36 -6.78
N LYS A 701 7.38 24.84 -7.78
CA LYS A 701 7.91 23.96 -8.84
C LYS A 701 7.19 24.21 -10.16
N ASP A 702 7.95 24.50 -11.21
CA ASP A 702 7.45 24.46 -12.59
C ASP A 702 7.40 23.00 -13.04
N ARG A 703 6.29 22.62 -13.68
CA ARG A 703 5.99 21.23 -14.03
C ARG A 703 6.01 21.01 -15.54
N ASN A 704 6.69 19.97 -16.00
CA ASN A 704 6.77 19.62 -17.42
C ASN A 704 5.41 19.21 -17.99
N ILE A 705 4.62 18.44 -17.24
CA ILE A 705 3.28 18.01 -17.67
C ILE A 705 2.35 19.20 -17.97
N GLY A 706 2.59 20.36 -17.34
CA GLY A 706 1.80 21.56 -17.56
C GLY A 706 0.33 21.40 -17.19
N ALA A 707 -0.54 22.11 -17.90
CA ALA A 707 -1.98 22.05 -17.69
C ALA A 707 -2.62 20.91 -18.50
N VAL A 708 -3.42 20.10 -17.81
CA VAL A 708 -4.27 19.07 -18.41
C VAL A 708 -5.69 19.31 -17.89
N PRO A 709 -6.70 19.52 -18.75
CA PRO A 709 -8.06 19.76 -18.29
C PRO A 709 -8.68 18.48 -17.73
N SER A 710 -9.86 18.62 -17.14
CA SER A 710 -10.67 17.46 -16.71
C SER A 710 -11.24 16.78 -17.94
N TYR A 711 -11.30 15.44 -17.93
CA TYR A 711 -11.79 14.65 -19.08
C TYR A 711 -12.82 13.60 -18.64
N VAL A 712 -13.82 13.35 -19.47
CA VAL A 712 -14.63 12.13 -19.43
C VAL A 712 -13.97 11.09 -20.31
N THR A 713 -13.72 9.90 -19.76
CA THR A 713 -13.01 8.81 -20.42
C THR A 713 -13.76 7.48 -20.32
N GLY A 714 -13.37 6.53 -21.15
CA GLY A 714 -13.82 5.15 -21.09
C GLY A 714 -13.40 4.38 -19.80
N PRO A 715 -14.10 3.28 -19.49
CA PRO A 715 -13.81 2.30 -18.44
C PRO A 715 -12.34 1.96 -18.12
N ALA A 716 -11.58 1.50 -19.10
CA ALA A 716 -10.24 0.95 -18.92
C ALA A 716 -9.22 2.06 -18.68
N SER A 717 -9.30 3.15 -19.45
CA SER A 717 -8.50 4.36 -19.22
C SER A 717 -8.72 4.94 -17.82
N ARG A 718 -9.94 4.84 -17.28
CA ARG A 718 -10.22 5.22 -15.89
C ARG A 718 -9.56 4.27 -14.89
N ALA A 719 -9.80 2.97 -15.01
CA ALA A 719 -9.41 1.99 -13.98
C ALA A 719 -7.95 1.57 -14.10
N CYS A 720 -7.56 0.88 -15.18
CA CYS A 720 -6.20 0.41 -15.41
C CYS A 720 -5.26 1.57 -15.75
N GLY A 721 -5.77 2.54 -16.53
CA GLY A 721 -5.00 3.74 -16.87
C GLY A 721 -4.61 4.57 -15.65
N SER A 722 -5.29 4.40 -14.51
CA SER A 722 -4.96 5.13 -13.27
C SER A 722 -3.54 4.83 -12.76
N CYS A 723 -3.13 3.56 -12.77
CA CYS A 723 -1.79 3.12 -12.35
C CYS A 723 -0.71 3.64 -13.30
N HIS A 724 -0.87 3.39 -14.61
CA HIS A 724 0.10 3.84 -15.62
C HIS A 724 0.22 5.37 -15.63
N ARG A 725 -0.90 6.09 -15.52
CA ARG A 725 -0.91 7.54 -15.44
C ARG A 725 -0.20 8.04 -14.20
N ALA A 726 -0.40 7.40 -13.04
CA ALA A 726 0.27 7.77 -11.79
C ALA A 726 1.80 7.71 -11.92
N GLU A 727 2.36 6.69 -12.58
CA GLU A 727 3.80 6.59 -12.84
C GLU A 727 4.32 7.79 -13.63
N MET A 728 3.67 8.11 -14.77
CA MET A 728 4.06 9.25 -15.61
C MET A 728 3.87 10.60 -14.89
N ILE A 729 2.83 10.71 -14.06
CA ILE A 729 2.55 11.88 -13.22
C ILE A 729 3.67 12.11 -12.20
N ASN A 730 4.10 11.03 -11.53
CA ASN A 730 5.10 11.05 -10.48
C ASN A 730 6.49 11.42 -11.02
N GLU A 731 6.84 10.89 -12.20
CA GLU A 731 8.11 11.17 -12.88
C GLU A 731 8.09 12.49 -13.68
N ASP A 732 6.95 13.20 -13.70
CA ASP A 732 6.73 14.42 -14.48
C ASP A 732 7.03 14.26 -16.00
N LEU A 733 6.65 13.12 -16.56
CA LEU A 733 6.94 12.71 -17.94
C LEU A 733 5.85 13.18 -18.91
N ALA A 734 5.92 14.45 -19.31
CA ALA A 734 4.91 15.09 -20.18
C ALA A 734 4.70 14.37 -21.53
N GLY A 735 5.78 13.96 -22.19
CA GLY A 735 5.71 13.28 -23.50
C GLY A 735 5.03 11.92 -23.41
N ASP A 736 5.38 11.13 -22.40
CA ASP A 736 4.81 9.79 -22.19
C ASP A 736 3.34 9.90 -21.78
N LEU A 737 3.01 10.83 -20.88
CA LEU A 737 1.63 11.08 -20.47
C LEU A 737 0.76 11.53 -21.66
N ALA A 738 1.26 12.43 -22.51
CA ALA A 738 0.55 12.86 -23.71
C ALA A 738 0.34 11.69 -24.68
N SER A 739 1.35 10.84 -24.89
CA SER A 739 1.26 9.65 -25.73
C SER A 739 0.25 8.64 -25.18
N PHE A 740 0.27 8.39 -23.86
CA PHE A 740 -0.69 7.53 -23.18
C PHE A 740 -2.14 8.05 -23.30
N ASN A 741 -2.35 9.34 -23.06
CA ASN A 741 -3.67 9.95 -23.21
C ASN A 741 -4.15 9.91 -24.67
N ALA A 742 -3.26 10.13 -25.65
CA ALA A 742 -3.59 9.98 -27.06
C ALA A 742 -3.96 8.54 -27.44
N HIS A 743 -3.24 7.55 -26.89
CA HIS A 743 -3.53 6.14 -27.08
C HIS A 743 -4.92 5.77 -26.54
N THR A 744 -5.19 6.11 -25.27
CA THR A 744 -6.50 5.81 -24.64
C THR A 744 -7.65 6.55 -25.30
N ALA A 745 -7.44 7.79 -25.76
CA ALA A 745 -8.44 8.53 -26.54
C ALA A 745 -8.69 7.90 -27.92
N THR A 746 -7.64 7.38 -28.58
CA THR A 746 -7.75 6.75 -29.90
C THR A 746 -8.55 5.45 -29.84
N PHE A 747 -8.30 4.62 -28.83
CA PHE A 747 -8.96 3.31 -28.65
C PHE A 747 -10.17 3.34 -27.72
N GLY A 748 -10.54 4.51 -27.22
CA GLY A 748 -11.73 4.80 -26.44
C GLY A 748 -12.20 6.22 -26.71
N PHE A 749 -12.25 7.06 -25.68
CA PHE A 749 -12.52 8.49 -25.84
C PHE A 749 -11.95 9.26 -24.67
N ALA A 750 -11.60 10.52 -24.91
CA ALA A 750 -11.26 11.50 -23.90
C ALA A 750 -11.91 12.83 -24.32
N ILE A 751 -12.99 13.20 -23.65
CA ILE A 751 -13.79 14.40 -23.97
C ILE A 751 -13.59 15.38 -22.84
N GLU A 752 -13.24 16.63 -23.15
CA GLU A 752 -13.08 17.64 -22.11
C GLU A 752 -14.37 17.76 -21.28
N ASN A 753 -14.22 17.67 -19.97
CA ASN A 753 -15.35 17.62 -19.05
C ASN A 753 -16.01 18.99 -18.93
N GLY A 754 -17.33 18.98 -18.84
CA GLY A 754 -18.16 20.17 -18.68
C GLY A 754 -19.55 19.78 -18.18
N THR A 755 -20.41 20.77 -17.97
CA THR A 755 -21.79 20.54 -17.54
C THR A 755 -22.51 19.60 -18.52
N GLY A 756 -23.04 18.48 -18.05
CA GLY A 756 -23.82 17.52 -18.85
C GLY A 756 -23.00 16.52 -19.66
N VAL A 757 -21.72 16.78 -19.94
CA VAL A 757 -20.88 15.94 -20.83
C VAL A 757 -20.80 14.49 -20.34
N PHE A 758 -20.66 14.26 -19.04
CA PHE A 758 -20.65 12.92 -18.47
C PHE A 758 -21.96 12.16 -18.75
N ASP A 759 -23.10 12.80 -18.49
CA ASP A 759 -24.42 12.16 -18.63
C ASP A 759 -24.71 11.83 -20.10
N GLU A 760 -24.39 12.75 -21.01
CA GLU A 760 -24.55 12.56 -22.45
C GLU A 760 -23.63 11.45 -22.98
N ALA A 761 -22.36 11.43 -22.55
CA ALA A 761 -21.42 10.36 -22.93
C ALA A 761 -21.89 9.00 -22.41
N VAL A 762 -22.33 8.90 -21.14
CA VAL A 762 -22.89 7.66 -20.60
C VAL A 762 -24.12 7.23 -21.38
N ALA A 763 -25.08 8.13 -21.62
CA ALA A 763 -26.31 7.81 -22.34
C ALA A 763 -26.01 7.29 -23.75
N LYS A 764 -25.11 7.96 -24.48
CA LYS A 764 -24.71 7.56 -25.83
C LYS A 764 -24.01 6.20 -25.87
N ILE A 765 -23.03 5.98 -24.98
CA ILE A 765 -22.29 4.71 -24.93
C ILE A 765 -23.23 3.58 -24.52
N MET A 766 -23.99 3.76 -23.45
CA MET A 766 -24.83 2.70 -22.90
C MET A 766 -26.07 2.41 -23.76
N ALA A 767 -26.53 3.34 -24.59
CA ALA A 767 -27.60 3.08 -25.56
C ALA A 767 -27.23 2.00 -26.60
N ILE A 768 -25.93 1.75 -26.83
CA ILE A 768 -25.45 0.68 -27.71
C ILE A 768 -25.67 -0.70 -27.07
N PHE A 769 -25.77 -0.75 -25.73
CA PHE A 769 -25.81 -1.98 -24.92
C PHE A 769 -27.13 -2.17 -24.17
N LYS A 770 -28.11 -1.27 -24.38
CA LYS A 770 -29.45 -1.33 -23.76
C LYS A 770 -30.28 -2.49 -24.29
#